data_AF-A0A1I7RQA6-F1
#
_entry.id   AF-A0A1I7RQA6-F1
#
_cell.length_a   1.000
_cell.length_b   1.000
_cell.length_c   1.000
_cell.angle_alpha   90.00
_cell.angle_beta   90.00
_cell.angle_gamma   90.00
#
_symmetry.space_group_name_H-M   'P 1'
#
loop_
_entity.id
_entity.type
_entity.pdbx_description
1 polymer ?
#
loop_
_entity_poly.entity_id
_entity_poly.type
_entity_poly.pdbx_seq_one_letter_code
_entity_poly.pdbx_strand_id
1 'polypeptide(L)'
;MRGDIQGLRCIAIVAVLLFHLWPQTLENGYLGVDMFFVISGFLMHAVLEKKDTSPRTMLDFYFRRIRRIWPTYYFILTMTILAVPYFFVATDYKTILKELLGAATFTSNIFNLPFHGYFDAININSIPLFLHTWSLSVEMQFYLLVPFIFYVYRWCTKSRTQWLFIGALMAASLLHQLVNINNANTFHMAFFGRVWQFMVGFIIFTHSPLSPRRPPEKSEGDRSTARKWMKYCLTVLLLLQLIFPTAGHHFTDRILCTLTMAAVIYFREETVLDHKVLQQIGDISYSLYLTHWPIIMCTKYITLSWNEEAPFRDHIPHCMRQVHFFVTQPPFQGNGTKNILIIGNSISRDVFYGMVDEWRDVYKRLTTYYVNRVVPFQNVPGTDAPKHDFLGFLEQFEHPIDILIVRNTYYTLKPDYIQGPMFKEMQNFYSKLNKYAKQAVIMDSAEMTSQLDVEKYKKIVADKQSPDILNLSYKELRKSKQMLNQVISSVKCPKCIQVDLTRAFCDHFVDTCYVVEPNGLLLFRDSVHASYLGCLHLGRHLREELQLRRAVLMLTLLALYSMIAGFSYYGSQFQEYQSQLHVDGPFQNDEKQVQGPKKVRPLLNLRPKYNVHGGRVPKAKPLAKEDAQRVDETTGAVRRHLPYGSGRRVEMGACPPIYGKISVFVAYRKEEYDTKYKIAQASLQCYLKSTNYTLYLVDLYNDPEVKMHCRHREIFFLKHCAAAIYLRKSDWMLVLDADTAVVNPNHCIEEYVDDRVDLVFYERFFNWEIMSGNYLVKNTAFARDFLMKWANYEFTQPDSWNGADNGALQIHILNTVLPEAISERNACYKVWKNATSYDNYMGYVTCVKLMLGAQRLYPGQLRILRRAHGMARDGFLVYDSFCEADFMFHAYKQNEIGEEKWESPWKKPMDLEECGTGYNGWYWRKTKKIPCSEIRYHLANFEQNSARTFPKEGRVFPHLELPDVGGCWPNCDNY
;
A
#
# COMPACT_ATOMS: atom_id res chain seq x y z
N MET A 1 -17.12 -17.65 49.28
CA MET A 1 -17.66 -16.65 48.32
C MET A 1 -18.97 -17.19 47.77
N ARG A 2 -19.89 -16.37 47.24
CA ARG A 2 -21.05 -16.91 46.52
C ARG A 2 -20.53 -17.69 45.28
N GLY A 3 -21.00 -18.92 45.08
CA GLY A 3 -20.55 -19.81 44.00
C GLY A 3 -20.89 -19.26 42.61
N ASP A 4 -22.11 -18.76 42.46
CA ASP A 4 -22.60 -18.11 41.25
C ASP A 4 -21.73 -16.95 40.73
N ILE A 5 -21.10 -16.15 41.60
CA ILE A 5 -20.17 -15.09 41.18
C ILE A 5 -18.94 -15.69 40.49
N GLN A 6 -18.45 -16.84 40.97
CA GLN A 6 -17.34 -17.54 40.30
C GLN A 6 -17.82 -18.14 38.97
N GLY A 7 -19.05 -18.67 38.91
CA GLY A 7 -19.66 -19.09 37.66
C GLY A 7 -19.76 -17.96 36.63
N LEU A 8 -20.13 -16.75 37.05
CA LEU A 8 -20.16 -15.57 36.17
C LEU A 8 -18.76 -15.12 35.73
N ARG A 9 -17.75 -15.25 36.60
CA ARG A 9 -16.34 -15.03 36.21
C ARG A 9 -15.86 -16.03 35.18
N CYS A 10 -16.33 -17.29 35.25
CA CYS A 10 -16.08 -18.30 34.22
C CYS A 10 -16.68 -17.88 32.87
N ILE A 11 -17.96 -17.47 32.84
CA ILE A 11 -18.60 -17.00 31.60
C ILE A 11 -17.82 -15.80 31.02
N ALA A 12 -17.48 -14.83 31.86
CA ALA A 12 -16.74 -13.64 31.46
C ALA A 12 -15.36 -13.97 30.85
N ILE A 13 -14.56 -14.85 31.49
CA ILE A 13 -13.23 -15.19 30.96
C ILE A 13 -13.33 -16.03 29.68
N VAL A 14 -14.26 -16.98 29.60
CA VAL A 14 -14.45 -17.80 28.39
C VAL A 14 -14.86 -16.92 27.22
N ALA A 15 -15.77 -15.97 27.44
CA ALA A 15 -16.18 -15.02 26.41
C ALA A 15 -14.98 -14.19 25.88
N VAL A 16 -14.14 -13.68 26.78
CA VAL A 16 -12.91 -12.95 26.41
C VAL A 16 -11.92 -13.82 25.64
N LEU A 17 -11.70 -15.06 26.07
CA LEU A 17 -10.80 -16.00 25.39
C LEU A 17 -11.29 -16.31 23.98
N LEU A 18 -12.58 -16.64 23.83
CA LEU A 18 -13.19 -16.93 22.54
C LEU A 18 -13.14 -15.73 21.61
N PHE A 19 -13.37 -14.52 22.11
CA PHE A 19 -13.26 -13.31 21.33
C PHE A 19 -11.83 -13.06 20.82
N HIS A 20 -10.81 -13.29 21.64
CA HIS A 20 -9.42 -13.10 21.21
C HIS A 20 -8.90 -14.22 20.30
N LEU A 21 -9.44 -15.44 20.39
CA LEU A 21 -9.09 -16.57 19.52
C LEU A 21 -9.85 -16.55 18.19
N TRP A 22 -11.15 -16.26 18.25
CA TRP A 22 -12.09 -16.29 17.14
C TRP A 22 -13.01 -15.05 17.16
N PRO A 23 -12.48 -13.86 16.85
CA PRO A 23 -13.21 -12.60 16.96
C PRO A 23 -14.47 -12.54 16.06
N GLN A 24 -14.46 -13.27 14.93
CA GLN A 24 -15.60 -13.38 14.01
C GLN A 24 -16.69 -14.34 14.50
N THR A 25 -16.37 -15.26 15.42
CA THR A 25 -17.32 -16.27 15.92
C THR A 25 -18.07 -15.79 17.15
N LEU A 26 -17.40 -15.04 18.04
CA LEU A 26 -18.02 -14.48 19.23
C LEU A 26 -17.70 -12.99 19.34
N GLU A 27 -18.27 -12.18 18.44
CA GLU A 27 -18.03 -10.74 18.35
C GLU A 27 -18.25 -10.04 19.69
N ASN A 28 -19.31 -10.40 20.42
CA ASN A 28 -19.66 -9.83 21.72
C ASN A 28 -18.88 -10.41 22.90
N GLY A 29 -17.89 -11.28 22.68
CA GLY A 29 -17.10 -11.85 23.77
C GLY A 29 -16.25 -10.81 24.52
N TYR A 30 -15.95 -9.65 23.92
CA TYR A 30 -15.31 -8.52 24.62
C TYR A 30 -16.13 -8.02 25.82
N LEU A 31 -17.45 -8.24 25.83
CA LEU A 31 -18.35 -7.83 26.91
C LEU A 31 -18.03 -8.57 28.23
N GLY A 32 -17.27 -9.67 28.18
CA GLY A 32 -16.75 -10.30 29.38
C GLY A 32 -15.93 -9.35 30.26
N VAL A 33 -15.27 -8.34 29.68
CA VAL A 33 -14.59 -7.28 30.44
C VAL A 33 -15.60 -6.39 31.18
N ASP A 34 -16.71 -6.01 30.55
CA ASP A 34 -17.78 -5.25 31.20
C ASP A 34 -18.38 -6.04 32.37
N MET A 35 -18.56 -7.36 32.20
CA MET A 35 -19.00 -8.26 33.27
C MET A 35 -18.03 -8.25 34.46
N PHE A 36 -16.71 -8.27 34.22
CA PHE A 36 -15.71 -8.14 35.29
C PHE A 36 -15.82 -6.81 36.02
N PHE A 37 -16.03 -5.70 35.33
CA PHE A 37 -16.20 -4.38 35.97
C PHE A 37 -17.42 -4.34 36.91
N VAL A 38 -18.54 -4.94 36.52
CA VAL A 38 -19.72 -5.07 37.39
C VAL A 38 -19.40 -5.90 38.64
N ILE A 39 -18.74 -7.05 38.48
CA ILE A 39 -18.34 -7.91 39.61
C ILE A 39 -17.40 -7.16 40.54
N SER A 40 -16.41 -6.45 40.01
CA SER A 40 -15.43 -5.71 40.79
C SER A 40 -16.08 -4.58 41.58
N GLY A 41 -17.01 -3.83 40.98
CA GLY A 41 -17.81 -2.82 41.69
C GLY A 41 -18.60 -3.42 42.86
N PHE A 42 -19.29 -4.54 42.64
CA PHE A 42 -20.03 -5.27 43.67
C PHE A 42 -19.13 -5.73 44.82
N LEU A 43 -18.00 -6.36 44.51
CA LEU A 43 -17.07 -6.89 45.50
C LEU A 43 -16.32 -5.79 46.27
N MET A 44 -15.96 -4.68 45.64
CA MET A 44 -15.29 -3.58 46.33
C MET A 44 -16.22 -2.92 47.34
N HIS A 45 -17.48 -2.66 46.95
CA HIS A 45 -18.48 -2.15 47.87
C HIS A 45 -18.71 -3.12 49.04
N ALA A 46 -18.85 -4.42 48.76
CA ALA A 46 -19.03 -5.45 49.78
C ALA A 46 -17.89 -5.55 50.81
N VAL A 47 -16.65 -5.27 50.38
CA VAL A 47 -15.47 -5.29 51.26
C VAL A 47 -15.39 -4.02 52.11
N LEU A 48 -15.76 -2.87 51.55
CA LEU A 48 -15.71 -1.59 52.25
C LEU A 48 -16.87 -1.42 53.25
N GLU A 49 -18.07 -1.92 52.94
CA GLU A 49 -19.24 -1.83 53.83
C GLU A 49 -19.03 -2.59 55.15
N LYS A 50 -18.16 -3.61 55.17
CA LYS A 50 -17.85 -4.40 56.37
C LYS A 50 -16.86 -3.75 57.32
N LYS A 51 -16.31 -2.57 56.98
CA LYS A 51 -15.29 -1.90 57.78
C LYS A 51 -15.66 -0.45 58.07
N ASP A 52 -14.97 0.15 59.03
CA ASP A 52 -15.03 1.58 59.31
C ASP A 52 -14.39 2.41 58.18
N THR A 53 -14.70 3.70 58.12
CA THR A 53 -14.16 4.61 57.09
C THR A 53 -12.86 5.30 57.52
N SER A 54 -12.07 4.68 58.40
CA SER A 54 -10.81 5.26 58.89
C SER A 54 -9.70 5.20 57.83
N PRO A 55 -8.72 6.14 57.84
CA PRO A 55 -7.59 6.12 56.93
C PRO A 55 -6.77 4.81 56.98
N ARG A 56 -6.67 4.19 58.17
CA ARG A 56 -6.00 2.89 58.35
C ARG A 56 -6.71 1.78 57.57
N THR A 57 -8.05 1.74 57.62
CA THR A 57 -8.82 0.77 56.83
C THR A 57 -8.65 0.97 55.33
N MET A 58 -8.51 2.21 54.86
CA MET A 58 -8.23 2.48 53.44
C MET A 58 -6.84 1.99 53.03
N LEU A 59 -5.81 2.22 53.86
CA LEU A 59 -4.47 1.69 53.63
C LEU A 59 -4.48 0.16 53.63
N ASP A 60 -5.15 -0.48 54.60
CA ASP A 60 -5.33 -1.94 54.65
C ASP A 60 -6.05 -2.49 53.42
N PHE A 61 -6.97 -1.72 52.84
CA PHE A 61 -7.62 -2.07 51.58
C PHE A 61 -6.58 -2.11 50.45
N TYR A 62 -5.81 -1.04 50.26
CA TYR A 62 -4.78 -0.99 49.22
C TYR A 62 -3.73 -2.09 49.37
N PHE A 63 -3.18 -2.29 50.58
CA PHE A 63 -2.18 -3.33 50.83
C PHE A 63 -2.68 -4.74 50.50
N ARG A 64 -3.94 -5.06 50.82
CA ARG A 64 -4.52 -6.37 50.49
C ARG A 64 -4.74 -6.54 49.00
N ARG A 65 -5.07 -5.48 48.26
CA ARG A 65 -5.20 -5.52 46.80
C ARG A 65 -3.84 -5.68 46.13
N ILE A 66 -2.85 -4.90 46.55
CA ILE A 66 -1.47 -5.01 46.06
C ILE A 66 -0.93 -6.42 46.27
N ARG A 67 -1.00 -6.97 47.50
CA ARG A 67 -0.52 -8.33 47.82
C ARG A 67 -1.23 -9.43 47.03
N ARG A 68 -2.45 -9.19 46.54
CA ARG A 68 -3.23 -10.15 45.75
C ARG A 68 -2.95 -10.05 44.24
N ILE A 69 -2.85 -8.83 43.71
CA ILE A 69 -2.86 -8.56 42.26
C ILE A 69 -1.42 -8.44 41.73
N TRP A 70 -0.59 -7.60 42.37
CA TRP A 70 0.71 -7.23 41.85
C TRP A 70 1.68 -8.41 41.68
N PRO A 71 1.80 -9.38 42.63
CA PRO A 71 2.76 -10.46 42.48
C PRO A 71 2.55 -11.27 41.21
N THR A 72 1.31 -11.68 40.92
CA THR A 72 1.00 -12.47 39.72
C THR A 72 1.09 -11.60 38.46
N TYR A 73 0.65 -10.35 38.52
CA TYR A 73 0.73 -9.42 37.38
C TYR A 73 2.18 -9.18 36.92
N TYR A 74 3.05 -8.76 37.83
CA TYR A 74 4.44 -8.51 37.51
C TYR A 74 5.19 -9.80 37.18
N PHE A 75 4.86 -10.93 37.82
CA PHE A 75 5.42 -12.22 37.43
C PHE A 75 5.12 -12.53 35.95
N ILE A 76 3.88 -12.38 35.50
CA ILE A 76 3.52 -12.61 34.10
C ILE A 76 4.16 -11.57 33.16
N LEU A 77 4.21 -10.28 33.54
CA LEU A 77 4.92 -9.27 32.74
C LEU A 77 6.40 -9.61 32.59
N THR A 78 7.07 -10.00 33.69
CA THR A 78 8.47 -10.42 33.67
C THR A 78 8.66 -11.66 32.81
N MET A 79 7.84 -12.70 32.97
CA MET A 79 7.93 -13.90 32.13
C MET A 79 7.69 -13.60 30.66
N THR A 80 6.75 -12.70 30.36
CA THR A 80 6.46 -12.25 28.99
C THR A 80 7.66 -11.50 28.40
N ILE A 81 8.29 -10.59 29.15
CA ILE A 81 9.50 -9.88 28.72
C ILE A 81 10.71 -10.80 28.58
N LEU A 82 10.88 -11.75 29.49
CA LEU A 82 11.92 -12.76 29.37
C LEU A 82 11.70 -13.64 28.13
N ALA A 83 10.45 -13.85 27.73
CA ALA A 83 10.11 -14.59 26.52
C ALA A 83 10.36 -13.78 25.22
N VAL A 84 10.30 -12.45 25.26
CA VAL A 84 10.49 -11.57 24.08
C VAL A 84 11.72 -11.93 23.23
N PRO A 85 12.96 -12.02 23.77
CA PRO A 85 14.12 -12.32 22.95
C PRO A 85 14.13 -13.71 22.31
N TYR A 86 13.27 -14.63 22.78
CA TYR A 86 13.14 -15.97 22.20
C TYR A 86 12.10 -16.04 21.07
N PHE A 87 11.13 -15.13 21.06
CA PHE A 87 10.01 -15.17 20.12
C PHE A 87 9.99 -14.00 19.14
N PHE A 88 10.56 -12.84 19.47
CA PHE A 88 10.46 -11.59 18.70
C PHE A 88 11.81 -11.11 18.20
N VAL A 89 11.84 -10.47 17.02
CA VAL A 89 13.05 -9.86 16.47
C VAL A 89 13.39 -8.51 17.13
N ALA A 90 14.68 -8.16 17.12
CA ALA A 90 15.19 -6.98 17.82
C ALA A 90 14.56 -5.65 17.37
N THR A 91 14.03 -5.57 16.15
CA THR A 91 13.32 -4.38 15.65
C THR A 91 12.05 -4.06 16.43
N ASP A 92 11.42 -5.08 17.04
CA ASP A 92 10.17 -4.91 17.78
C ASP A 92 10.38 -4.46 19.23
N TYR A 93 11.62 -4.53 19.75
CA TYR A 93 11.90 -4.30 21.17
C TYR A 93 11.54 -2.88 21.63
N LYS A 94 11.74 -1.86 20.79
CA LYS A 94 11.39 -0.47 21.15
C LYS A 94 9.87 -0.31 21.35
N THR A 95 9.08 -0.93 20.48
CA THR A 95 7.62 -0.92 20.56
C THR A 95 7.15 -1.70 21.79
N ILE A 96 7.68 -2.91 21.99
CA ILE A 96 7.36 -3.76 23.15
C ILE A 96 7.75 -3.06 24.46
N LEU A 97 8.87 -2.35 24.50
CA LEU A 97 9.30 -1.61 25.69
C LEU A 97 8.35 -0.46 26.00
N LYS A 98 7.89 0.29 24.99
CA LYS A 98 6.88 1.34 25.18
C LYS A 98 5.59 0.76 25.75
N GLU A 99 5.15 -0.39 25.22
CA GLU A 99 3.97 -1.09 25.73
C GLU A 99 4.16 -1.59 27.17
N LEU A 100 5.34 -2.14 27.48
CA LEU A 100 5.69 -2.57 28.82
C LEU A 100 5.61 -1.43 29.82
N LEU A 101 6.06 -0.22 29.47
CA LEU A 101 6.00 0.94 30.36
C LEU A 101 4.55 1.28 30.73
N GLY A 102 3.64 1.28 29.76
CA GLY A 102 2.21 1.47 30.01
C GLY A 102 1.63 0.35 30.89
N ALA A 103 2.00 -0.91 30.61
CA ALA A 103 1.52 -2.05 31.39
C ALA A 103 2.05 -2.06 32.83
N ALA A 104 3.34 -1.80 33.03
CA ALA A 104 4.01 -1.81 34.32
C ALA A 104 3.51 -0.67 35.24
N THR A 105 3.06 0.44 34.68
CA THR A 105 2.55 1.57 35.44
C THR A 105 1.02 1.56 35.62
N PHE A 106 0.32 0.54 35.11
CA PHE A 106 -1.16 0.50 35.04
C PHE A 106 -1.76 1.72 34.31
N THR A 107 -1.13 2.09 33.19
CA THR A 107 -1.55 3.22 32.34
C THR A 107 -1.64 2.83 30.87
N SER A 108 -1.74 1.53 30.56
CA SER A 108 -1.85 1.05 29.18
C SER A 108 -3.13 1.53 28.47
N ASN A 109 -4.18 1.85 29.22
CA ASN A 109 -5.38 2.50 28.70
C ASN A 109 -5.21 3.99 28.32
N ILE A 110 -4.01 4.57 28.53
CA ILE A 110 -3.65 5.95 28.20
C ILE A 110 -2.49 5.97 27.21
N PHE A 111 -1.41 5.24 27.49
CA PHE A 111 -0.17 5.32 26.71
C PHE A 111 0.00 4.22 25.65
N ASN A 112 -0.78 3.13 25.72
CA ASN A 112 -0.72 2.02 24.76
C ASN A 112 -1.96 1.98 23.85
N LEU A 113 -2.46 3.15 23.45
CA LEU A 113 -3.64 3.23 22.58
C LEU A 113 -3.27 2.85 21.13
N PRO A 114 -3.88 1.78 20.57
CA PRO A 114 -3.58 1.34 19.20
C PRO A 114 -4.10 2.35 18.18
N PHE A 115 -3.37 2.57 17.08
CA PHE A 115 -3.68 3.62 16.10
C PHE A 115 -5.07 3.47 15.45
N HIS A 116 -5.52 2.24 15.22
CA HIS A 116 -6.81 1.91 14.58
C HIS A 116 -7.92 1.56 15.58
N GLY A 117 -7.65 1.54 16.89
CA GLY A 117 -8.63 1.11 17.90
C GLY A 117 -8.43 -0.34 18.36
N TYR A 118 -9.10 -0.71 19.45
CA TYR A 118 -8.96 -2.03 20.09
C TYR A 118 -9.28 -3.20 19.16
N PHE A 119 -10.43 -3.14 18.48
CA PHE A 119 -10.95 -4.23 17.64
C PHE A 119 -10.12 -4.41 16.37
N ASP A 120 -9.64 -3.30 15.79
CA ASP A 120 -8.78 -3.34 14.62
C ASP A 120 -7.38 -3.89 14.96
N ALA A 121 -6.84 -3.58 16.14
CA ALA A 121 -5.57 -4.17 16.59
C ALA A 121 -5.64 -5.70 16.77
N ILE A 122 -6.84 -6.25 17.03
CA ILE A 122 -7.08 -7.69 17.14
C ILE A 122 -7.16 -8.33 15.74
N ASN A 123 -7.78 -7.64 14.77
CA ASN A 123 -8.03 -8.13 13.41
C ASN A 123 -6.87 -7.91 12.43
N ILE A 124 -6.07 -6.87 12.60
CA ILE A 124 -4.92 -6.54 11.74
C ILE A 124 -3.70 -7.37 12.18
N ASN A 125 -2.74 -7.62 11.28
CA ASN A 125 -1.46 -8.30 11.57
C ASN A 125 -0.54 -7.54 12.57
N SER A 126 -1.09 -6.62 13.37
CA SER A 126 -0.42 -6.02 14.52
C SER A 126 -0.22 -7.05 15.64
N ILE A 127 0.89 -6.90 16.38
CA ILE A 127 1.28 -7.83 17.45
C ILE A 127 1.55 -7.05 18.75
N PRO A 128 0.53 -6.41 19.35
CA PRO A 128 0.71 -5.62 20.56
C PRO A 128 0.72 -6.53 21.79
N LEU A 129 1.90 -6.83 22.33
CA LEU A 129 2.14 -7.86 23.34
C LEU A 129 1.44 -7.59 24.68
N PHE A 130 1.23 -6.32 25.04
CA PHE A 130 0.62 -5.94 26.33
C PHE A 130 -0.73 -5.22 26.21
N LEU A 131 -1.39 -5.29 25.05
CA LEU A 131 -2.64 -4.54 24.82
C LEU A 131 -3.74 -4.89 25.82
N HIS A 132 -3.96 -6.17 26.11
CA HIS A 132 -5.01 -6.65 27.02
C HIS A 132 -4.94 -6.06 28.44
N THR A 133 -3.80 -5.50 28.85
CA THR A 133 -3.62 -4.89 30.17
C THR A 133 -4.41 -3.59 30.35
N TRP A 134 -4.99 -3.02 29.28
CA TRP A 134 -5.78 -1.78 29.35
C TRP A 134 -6.94 -1.90 30.35
N SER A 135 -7.63 -3.04 30.37
CA SER A 135 -8.81 -3.24 31.23
C SER A 135 -8.41 -3.35 32.71
N LEU A 136 -7.26 -3.98 32.98
CA LEU A 136 -6.69 -4.07 34.32
C LEU A 136 -6.18 -2.70 34.80
N SER A 137 -5.64 -1.87 33.91
CA SER A 137 -5.31 -0.47 34.22
C SER A 137 -6.54 0.31 34.67
N VAL A 138 -7.65 0.19 33.94
CA VAL A 138 -8.95 0.79 34.32
C VAL A 138 -9.42 0.28 35.68
N GLU A 139 -9.32 -1.02 35.93
CA GLU A 139 -9.72 -1.63 37.20
C GLU A 139 -8.85 -1.15 38.38
N MET A 140 -7.53 -1.05 38.20
CA MET A 140 -6.62 -0.55 39.22
C MET A 140 -6.83 0.94 39.51
N GLN A 141 -7.11 1.74 38.49
CA GLN A 141 -7.53 3.14 38.65
C GLN A 141 -8.84 3.24 39.44
N PHE A 142 -9.80 2.36 39.18
CA PHE A 142 -11.03 2.28 39.98
C PHE A 142 -10.73 1.88 41.44
N TYR A 143 -9.85 0.90 41.67
CA TYR A 143 -9.46 0.49 43.02
C TYR A 143 -8.78 1.60 43.81
N LEU A 144 -8.03 2.48 43.15
CA LEU A 144 -7.45 3.67 43.76
C LEU A 144 -8.52 4.67 44.20
N LEU A 145 -9.60 4.83 43.42
CA LEU A 145 -10.65 5.82 43.72
C LEU A 145 -11.78 5.29 44.61
N VAL A 146 -12.05 3.99 44.62
CA VAL A 146 -13.25 3.43 45.27
C VAL A 146 -13.32 3.68 46.78
N PRO A 147 -12.24 3.69 47.59
CA PRO A 147 -12.35 4.02 49.01
C PRO A 147 -12.77 5.48 49.23
N PHE A 148 -12.31 6.40 48.36
CA PHE A 148 -12.73 7.80 48.40
C PHE A 148 -14.20 7.96 47.96
N ILE A 149 -14.60 7.29 46.87
CA ILE A 149 -16.01 7.25 46.44
C ILE A 149 -16.90 6.72 47.57
N PHE A 150 -16.49 5.65 48.24
CA PHE A 150 -17.20 5.07 49.38
C PHE A 150 -17.23 6.00 50.60
N TYR A 151 -16.13 6.70 50.89
CA TYR A 151 -16.06 7.70 51.96
C TYR A 151 -17.10 8.82 51.74
N VAL A 152 -17.14 9.42 50.54
CA VAL A 152 -18.13 10.45 50.17
C VAL A 152 -19.55 9.89 50.21
N TYR A 153 -19.75 8.66 49.74
CA TYR A 153 -21.03 7.95 49.84
C TYR A 153 -21.50 7.80 51.29
N ARG A 154 -20.60 7.51 52.25
CA ARG A 154 -20.96 7.43 53.68
C ARG A 154 -21.14 8.78 54.34
N TRP A 155 -20.44 9.82 53.87
CA TRP A 155 -20.66 11.19 54.30
C TRP A 155 -22.07 11.68 53.91
N CYS A 156 -22.59 11.22 52.78
CA CYS A 156 -23.99 11.42 52.43
C CYS A 156 -24.92 10.66 53.41
N THR A 157 -25.38 11.33 54.46
CA THR A 157 -26.19 10.72 55.54
C THR A 157 -27.61 10.36 55.11
N LYS A 158 -28.18 11.07 54.12
CA LYS A 158 -29.52 10.82 53.60
C LYS A 158 -29.46 9.88 52.40
N SER A 159 -30.34 8.87 52.36
CA SER A 159 -30.46 7.94 51.22
C SER A 159 -30.57 8.68 49.87
N ARG A 160 -31.36 9.75 49.80
CA ARG A 160 -31.50 10.56 48.57
C ARG A 160 -30.17 11.15 48.08
N THR A 161 -29.32 11.67 48.98
CA THR A 161 -28.04 12.28 48.56
C THR A 161 -27.03 11.23 48.14
N GLN A 162 -27.06 10.04 48.74
CA GLN A 162 -26.29 8.88 48.31
C GLN A 162 -26.63 8.47 46.86
N TRP A 163 -27.92 8.40 46.53
CA TRP A 163 -28.38 8.05 45.18
C TRP A 163 -28.05 9.12 44.13
N LEU A 164 -28.19 10.40 44.49
CA LEU A 164 -27.80 11.50 43.61
C LEU A 164 -26.30 11.46 43.30
N PHE A 165 -25.46 11.17 44.29
CA PHE A 165 -24.01 11.06 44.09
C PHE A 165 -23.63 9.92 43.14
N ILE A 166 -24.14 8.71 43.38
CA ILE A 166 -23.87 7.56 42.50
C ILE A 166 -24.46 7.80 41.10
N GLY A 167 -25.69 8.33 41.02
CA GLY A 167 -26.35 8.66 39.76
C GLY A 167 -25.57 9.70 38.96
N ALA A 168 -25.01 10.72 39.61
CA ALA A 168 -24.17 11.73 38.96
C ALA A 168 -22.87 11.13 38.39
N LEU A 169 -22.20 10.25 39.14
CA LEU A 169 -20.99 9.54 38.64
C LEU A 169 -21.31 8.65 37.44
N MET A 170 -22.42 7.92 37.49
CA MET A 170 -22.88 7.09 36.36
C MET A 170 -23.22 7.93 35.14
N ALA A 171 -23.98 9.01 35.32
CA ALA A 171 -24.38 9.91 34.24
C ALA A 171 -23.17 10.59 33.59
N ALA A 172 -22.21 11.07 34.39
CA ALA A 172 -20.98 11.65 33.88
C ALA A 172 -20.14 10.63 33.09
N SER A 173 -20.06 9.39 33.58
CA SER A 173 -19.32 8.32 32.91
C SER A 173 -19.98 7.90 31.59
N LEU A 174 -21.31 7.75 31.57
CA LEU A 174 -22.08 7.48 30.36
C LEU A 174 -21.99 8.63 29.35
N LEU A 175 -22.08 9.88 29.80
CA LEU A 175 -21.92 11.05 28.95
C LEU A 175 -20.53 11.10 28.33
N HIS A 176 -19.48 10.83 29.12
CA HIS A 176 -18.12 10.75 28.59
C HIS A 176 -18.01 9.65 27.52
N GLN A 177 -18.65 8.50 27.72
CA GLN A 177 -18.65 7.43 26.73
C GLN A 177 -19.43 7.82 25.46
N LEU A 178 -20.61 8.44 25.59
CA LEU A 178 -21.44 8.90 24.47
C LEU A 178 -20.76 9.97 23.62
N VAL A 179 -20.15 10.99 24.26
CA VAL A 179 -19.42 12.06 23.56
C VAL A 179 -18.25 11.50 22.75
N ASN A 180 -17.68 10.39 23.19
CA ASN A 180 -16.53 9.75 22.54
C ASN A 180 -16.91 8.56 21.64
N ILE A 181 -18.18 8.37 21.28
CA ILE A 181 -18.65 7.20 20.50
C ILE A 181 -17.90 6.99 19.18
N ASN A 182 -17.41 8.07 18.57
CA ASN A 182 -16.67 8.04 17.29
C ASN A 182 -15.16 7.77 17.46
N ASN A 183 -14.64 7.74 18.69
CA ASN A 183 -13.23 7.43 18.98
C ASN A 183 -13.14 6.04 19.59
N ALA A 184 -12.79 5.03 18.79
CA ALA A 184 -12.75 3.64 19.23
C ALA A 184 -11.91 3.42 20.51
N ASN A 185 -10.74 4.04 20.62
CA ASN A 185 -9.90 3.91 21.82
C ASN A 185 -10.56 4.51 23.05
N THR A 186 -11.03 5.76 22.96
CA THR A 186 -11.62 6.45 24.11
C THR A 186 -12.96 5.83 24.49
N PHE A 187 -13.79 5.48 23.51
CA PHE A 187 -15.06 4.77 23.72
C PHE A 187 -14.84 3.42 24.40
N HIS A 188 -13.78 2.69 24.03
CA HIS A 188 -13.51 1.34 24.53
C HIS A 188 -12.70 1.28 25.83
N MET A 189 -11.64 2.07 25.96
CA MET A 189 -10.61 1.87 27.00
C MET A 189 -10.53 2.99 28.03
N ALA A 190 -11.14 4.16 27.80
CA ALA A 190 -10.97 5.29 28.72
C ALA A 190 -11.61 5.02 30.08
N PHE A 191 -10.84 5.28 31.15
CA PHE A 191 -11.28 5.09 32.53
C PHE A 191 -12.64 5.75 32.81
N PHE A 192 -12.77 7.04 32.49
CA PHE A 192 -13.98 7.80 32.75
C PHE A 192 -15.20 7.26 32.00
N GLY A 193 -15.02 6.65 30.83
CA GLY A 193 -16.11 5.99 30.09
C GLY A 193 -16.54 4.63 30.64
N ARG A 194 -15.83 4.11 31.66
CA ARG A 194 -16.03 2.76 32.24
C ARG A 194 -16.46 2.73 33.70
N VAL A 195 -16.47 3.89 34.37
CA VAL A 195 -16.86 3.97 35.78
C VAL A 195 -18.31 3.51 36.01
N TRP A 196 -19.21 3.73 35.06
CA TRP A 196 -20.63 3.38 35.21
C TRP A 196 -20.86 1.87 35.41
N GLN A 197 -20.11 0.97 34.77
CA GLN A 197 -20.21 -0.49 35.00
C GLN A 197 -19.88 -0.85 36.45
N PHE A 198 -18.82 -0.27 37.01
CA PHE A 198 -18.45 -0.47 38.42
C PHE A 198 -19.52 0.08 39.36
N MET A 199 -20.12 1.24 39.04
CA MET A 199 -21.19 1.83 39.84
C MET A 199 -22.47 0.98 39.80
N VAL A 200 -22.81 0.35 38.68
CA VAL A 200 -23.91 -0.64 38.63
C VAL A 200 -23.64 -1.78 39.62
N GLY A 201 -22.42 -2.32 39.63
CA GLY A 201 -21.94 -3.28 40.63
C GLY A 201 -22.16 -2.80 42.07
N PHE A 202 -21.75 -1.56 42.33
CA PHE A 202 -21.86 -0.89 43.64
C PHE A 202 -23.33 -0.79 44.10
N ILE A 203 -24.25 -0.41 43.21
CA ILE A 203 -25.71 -0.32 43.46
C ILE A 203 -26.31 -1.69 43.78
N ILE A 204 -25.94 -2.74 43.05
CA ILE A 204 -26.52 -4.07 43.32
C ILE A 204 -26.20 -4.51 44.75
N PHE A 205 -25.01 -4.19 45.27
CA PHE A 205 -24.66 -4.53 46.65
C PHE A 205 -25.48 -3.73 47.67
N THR A 206 -25.79 -2.44 47.45
CA THR A 206 -26.61 -1.65 48.40
C THR A 206 -28.00 -2.28 48.61
N HIS A 207 -28.58 -2.84 47.54
CA HIS A 207 -29.89 -3.51 47.56
C HIS A 207 -29.82 -5.01 47.84
N SER A 208 -28.63 -5.59 47.90
CA SER A 208 -28.45 -7.02 48.19
C SER A 208 -28.89 -7.33 49.62
N PRO A 209 -29.51 -8.50 49.89
CA PRO A 209 -29.76 -8.98 51.25
C PRO A 209 -28.49 -9.16 52.10
N LEU A 210 -27.30 -9.06 51.51
CA LEU A 210 -26.01 -9.06 52.21
C LEU A 210 -25.63 -7.69 52.79
N SER A 211 -26.33 -6.64 52.39
CA SER A 211 -26.16 -5.29 52.92
C SER A 211 -26.63 -5.27 54.38
N PRO A 212 -25.81 -4.79 55.35
CA PRO A 212 -26.22 -4.68 56.76
C PRO A 212 -27.48 -3.82 56.96
N ARG A 213 -27.84 -3.00 55.96
CA ARG A 213 -28.97 -2.08 55.99
C ARG A 213 -30.32 -2.73 55.67
N ARG A 214 -30.38 -4.01 55.28
CA ARG A 214 -31.62 -4.70 54.90
C ARG A 214 -32.05 -5.71 55.99
N PRO A 215 -33.31 -5.73 56.44
CA PRO A 215 -33.79 -6.74 57.38
C PRO A 215 -33.75 -8.15 56.76
N PRO A 216 -33.45 -9.21 57.54
CA PRO A 216 -33.43 -10.58 57.05
C PRO A 216 -34.83 -10.97 56.52
N GLU A 217 -34.89 -11.39 55.26
CA GLU A 217 -36.12 -11.78 54.55
C GLU A 217 -36.59 -13.16 55.05
N LYS A 218 -37.85 -13.28 55.50
CA LYS A 218 -38.46 -14.57 55.90
C LYS A 218 -38.58 -15.49 54.67
N SER A 219 -38.17 -16.76 54.78
CA SER A 219 -38.22 -17.71 53.67
C SER A 219 -39.66 -18.13 53.35
N GLU A 220 -40.26 -17.55 52.33
CA GLU A 220 -41.49 -18.06 51.71
C GLU A 220 -41.10 -18.98 50.53
N GLY A 221 -41.31 -20.29 50.69
CA GLY A 221 -40.84 -21.32 49.76
C GLY A 221 -41.31 -21.17 48.32
N ASP A 222 -42.48 -20.57 48.07
CA ASP A 222 -43.06 -20.46 46.73
C ASP A 222 -42.42 -19.35 45.86
N ARG A 223 -41.99 -18.25 46.50
CA ARG A 223 -41.24 -17.17 45.80
C ARG A 223 -39.83 -17.61 45.40
N SER A 224 -39.26 -18.61 46.07
CA SER A 224 -37.91 -19.10 45.78
C SER A 224 -37.83 -19.77 44.39
N THR A 225 -38.85 -20.55 44.01
CA THR A 225 -38.92 -21.24 42.71
C THR A 225 -39.01 -20.23 41.55
N ALA A 226 -39.87 -19.22 41.66
CA ALA A 226 -40.01 -18.17 40.65
C ALA A 226 -38.72 -17.34 40.48
N ARG A 227 -38.04 -16.98 41.58
CA ARG A 227 -36.74 -16.28 41.56
C ARG A 227 -35.65 -17.12 40.91
N LYS A 228 -35.68 -18.45 41.11
CA LYS A 228 -34.73 -19.38 40.51
C LYS A 228 -34.90 -19.46 38.99
N TRP A 229 -36.14 -19.60 38.50
CA TRP A 229 -36.45 -19.54 37.07
C TRP A 229 -36.09 -18.21 36.44
N MET A 230 -36.39 -17.09 37.12
CA MET A 230 -35.98 -15.76 36.66
C MET A 230 -34.46 -15.67 36.46
N LYS A 231 -33.67 -16.17 37.43
CA LYS A 231 -32.21 -16.22 37.31
C LYS A 231 -31.74 -17.08 36.14
N TYR A 232 -32.39 -18.22 35.88
CA TYR A 232 -32.11 -19.03 34.69
C TYR A 232 -32.38 -18.27 33.40
N CYS A 233 -33.56 -17.66 33.26
CA CYS A 233 -33.92 -16.87 32.09
C CYS A 233 -32.94 -15.72 31.84
N LEU A 234 -32.52 -15.02 32.90
CA LEU A 234 -31.52 -13.95 32.81
C LEU A 234 -30.13 -14.47 32.44
N THR A 235 -29.75 -15.65 32.93
CA THR A 235 -28.48 -16.29 32.57
C THR A 235 -28.49 -16.71 31.10
N VAL A 236 -29.59 -17.28 30.62
CA VAL A 236 -29.77 -17.62 29.19
C VAL A 236 -29.75 -16.34 28.34
N LEU A 237 -30.47 -15.29 28.76
CA LEU A 237 -30.46 -14.00 28.09
C LEU A 237 -29.05 -13.40 28.00
N LEU A 238 -28.27 -13.49 29.07
CA LEU A 238 -26.88 -13.06 29.09
C LEU A 238 -26.03 -13.84 28.08
N LEU A 239 -26.19 -15.17 27.99
CA LEU A 239 -25.50 -16.00 26.99
C LEU A 239 -25.94 -15.65 25.56
N LEU A 240 -27.24 -15.41 25.34
CA LEU A 240 -27.76 -14.99 24.03
C LEU A 240 -27.18 -13.63 23.62
N GLN A 241 -27.05 -12.66 24.53
CA GLN A 241 -26.42 -11.37 24.25
C GLN A 241 -24.94 -11.49 23.86
N LEU A 242 -24.23 -12.51 24.39
CA LEU A 242 -22.84 -12.78 24.01
C LEU A 242 -22.74 -13.45 22.62
N ILE A 243 -23.72 -14.27 22.25
CA ILE A 243 -23.72 -15.03 20.99
C ILE A 243 -24.27 -14.19 19.82
N PHE A 244 -25.30 -13.39 20.06
CA PHE A 244 -26.02 -12.62 19.04
C PHE A 244 -25.77 -11.12 19.19
N PRO A 245 -24.78 -10.55 18.46
CA PRO A 245 -24.51 -9.12 18.50
C PRO A 245 -25.64 -8.28 17.90
N THR A 246 -25.87 -7.08 18.44
CA THR A 246 -26.77 -6.13 17.80
C THR A 246 -26.00 -5.38 16.71
N ALA A 247 -26.42 -5.55 15.45
CA ALA A 247 -25.70 -5.11 14.25
C ALA A 247 -25.14 -3.68 14.37
N GLY A 248 -23.83 -3.55 14.63
CA GLY A 248 -23.11 -2.28 14.70
C GLY A 248 -23.35 -1.40 15.95
N HIS A 249 -24.04 -1.90 16.97
CA HIS A 249 -24.44 -1.09 18.14
C HIS A 249 -23.73 -1.49 19.44
N HIS A 250 -22.39 -1.38 19.48
CA HIS A 250 -21.59 -1.72 20.67
C HIS A 250 -21.99 -1.02 21.97
N PHE A 251 -22.57 0.18 21.89
CA PHE A 251 -23.07 0.90 23.06
C PHE A 251 -24.30 0.19 23.66
N THR A 252 -25.24 -0.23 22.81
CA THR A 252 -26.46 -0.94 23.19
C THR A 252 -26.11 -2.29 23.82
N ASP A 253 -25.23 -3.06 23.19
CA ASP A 253 -24.78 -4.36 23.72
C ASP A 253 -24.15 -4.25 25.11
N ARG A 254 -23.36 -3.20 25.35
CA ARG A 254 -22.77 -2.93 26.66
C ARG A 254 -23.82 -2.62 27.72
N ILE A 255 -24.81 -1.80 27.40
CA ILE A 255 -25.92 -1.49 28.32
C ILE A 255 -26.69 -2.76 28.65
N LEU A 256 -27.12 -3.51 27.63
CA LEU A 256 -27.90 -4.73 27.80
C LEU A 256 -27.14 -5.77 28.62
N CYS A 257 -25.87 -6.03 28.30
CA CYS A 257 -25.04 -6.97 29.04
C CYS A 257 -24.82 -6.52 30.49
N THR A 258 -24.51 -5.24 30.72
CA THR A 258 -24.27 -4.71 32.08
C THR A 258 -25.52 -4.81 32.96
N LEU A 259 -26.69 -4.46 32.43
CA LEU A 259 -27.96 -4.53 33.17
C LEU A 259 -28.42 -5.97 33.40
N THR A 260 -28.23 -6.85 32.41
CA THR A 260 -28.57 -8.27 32.54
C THR A 260 -27.67 -8.94 33.57
N MET A 261 -26.35 -8.69 33.50
CA MET A 261 -25.37 -9.14 34.49
C MET A 261 -25.72 -8.65 35.90
N ALA A 262 -26.13 -7.39 36.01
CA ALA A 262 -26.59 -6.80 37.27
C ALA A 262 -27.79 -7.54 37.87
N ALA A 263 -28.79 -7.84 37.03
CA ALA A 263 -29.97 -8.59 37.40
C ALA A 263 -29.62 -10.02 37.83
N VAL A 264 -28.72 -10.72 37.13
CA VAL A 264 -28.28 -12.08 37.51
C VAL A 264 -27.63 -12.08 38.90
N ILE A 265 -26.77 -11.09 39.21
CA ILE A 265 -26.13 -10.98 40.54
C ILE A 265 -27.16 -10.71 41.65
N TYR A 266 -28.20 -9.95 41.35
CA TYR A 266 -29.27 -9.61 42.31
C TYR A 266 -30.03 -10.85 42.79
N PHE A 267 -30.34 -11.79 41.89
CA PHE A 267 -30.99 -13.06 42.26
C PHE A 267 -29.98 -14.05 42.87
N ARG A 268 -30.27 -14.51 44.10
CA ARG A 268 -29.34 -15.31 44.92
C ARG A 268 -29.54 -16.82 44.85
N GLU A 269 -30.54 -17.28 44.11
CA GLU A 269 -30.89 -18.70 44.07
C GLU A 269 -29.78 -19.55 43.47
N GLU A 270 -29.61 -20.76 43.99
CA GLU A 270 -28.64 -21.72 43.46
C GLU A 270 -29.08 -22.17 42.05
N THR A 271 -28.15 -22.11 41.11
CA THR A 271 -28.37 -22.41 39.69
C THR A 271 -27.19 -23.20 39.13
N VAL A 272 -27.22 -23.49 37.83
CA VAL A 272 -26.09 -24.09 37.11
C VAL A 272 -24.79 -23.28 37.27
N LEU A 273 -24.86 -21.97 37.53
CA LEU A 273 -23.70 -21.11 37.81
C LEU A 273 -22.91 -21.54 39.06
N ASP A 274 -23.55 -22.26 39.99
CA ASP A 274 -22.92 -22.78 41.20
C ASP A 274 -22.21 -24.12 40.97
N HIS A 275 -22.17 -24.64 39.74
CA HIS A 275 -21.48 -25.89 39.43
C HIS A 275 -19.97 -25.80 39.71
N LYS A 276 -19.40 -26.82 40.37
CA LYS A 276 -18.00 -26.83 40.83
C LYS A 276 -16.99 -26.52 39.73
N VAL A 277 -17.20 -27.05 38.51
CA VAL A 277 -16.30 -26.81 37.37
C VAL A 277 -16.28 -25.33 36.96
N LEU A 278 -17.44 -24.67 36.92
CA LEU A 278 -17.51 -23.24 36.61
C LEU A 278 -16.83 -22.42 37.71
N GLN A 279 -16.98 -22.81 38.97
CA GLN A 279 -16.29 -22.15 40.07
C GLN A 279 -14.77 -22.27 39.96
N GLN A 280 -14.25 -23.46 39.64
CA GLN A 280 -12.81 -23.69 39.46
C GLN A 280 -12.22 -22.84 38.33
N ILE A 281 -12.90 -22.73 37.19
CA ILE A 281 -12.47 -21.86 36.08
C ILE A 281 -12.56 -20.39 36.51
N GLY A 282 -13.63 -20.01 37.23
CA GLY A 282 -13.81 -18.67 37.80
C GLY A 282 -12.70 -18.28 38.79
N ASP A 283 -12.22 -19.23 39.58
CA ASP A 283 -11.15 -19.01 40.56
C ASP A 283 -9.82 -18.65 39.87
N ILE A 284 -9.49 -19.32 38.76
CA ILE A 284 -8.28 -19.06 37.97
C ILE A 284 -8.45 -17.96 36.91
N SER A 285 -9.62 -17.34 36.81
CA SER A 285 -9.97 -16.40 35.72
C SER A 285 -8.96 -15.25 35.58
N TYR A 286 -8.40 -14.80 36.71
CA TYR A 286 -7.41 -13.72 36.73
C TYR A 286 -6.09 -14.15 36.07
N SER A 287 -5.56 -15.31 36.46
CA SER A 287 -4.33 -15.85 35.86
C SER A 287 -4.53 -16.18 34.38
N LEU A 288 -5.70 -16.72 34.00
CA LEU A 288 -6.05 -16.95 32.60
C LEU A 288 -6.10 -15.63 31.80
N TYR A 289 -6.72 -14.59 32.36
CA TYR A 289 -6.77 -13.28 31.72
C TYR A 289 -5.36 -12.70 31.50
N LEU A 290 -4.44 -12.86 32.45
CA LEU A 290 -3.08 -12.34 32.29
C LEU A 290 -2.29 -13.09 31.21
N THR A 291 -2.42 -14.42 31.18
CA THR A 291 -1.55 -15.30 30.38
C THR A 291 -2.03 -15.49 28.94
N HIS A 292 -3.34 -15.45 28.67
CA HIS A 292 -3.86 -15.80 27.34
C HIS A 292 -3.31 -14.89 26.24
N TRP A 293 -3.29 -13.58 26.44
CA TRP A 293 -2.95 -12.64 25.38
C TRP A 293 -1.48 -12.71 24.95
N PRO A 294 -0.48 -12.73 25.86
CA PRO A 294 0.90 -13.00 25.47
C PRO A 294 1.07 -14.34 24.75
N ILE A 295 0.37 -15.40 25.18
CA ILE A 295 0.42 -16.69 24.50
C ILE A 295 -0.15 -16.60 23.08
N ILE A 296 -1.31 -15.96 22.91
CA ILE A 296 -1.94 -15.75 21.60
C ILE A 296 -1.05 -14.89 20.71
N MET A 297 -0.47 -13.79 21.22
CA MET A 297 0.42 -12.91 20.47
C MET A 297 1.74 -13.58 20.12
N CYS A 298 2.38 -14.31 21.03
CA CYS A 298 3.55 -15.12 20.72
C CYS A 298 3.18 -16.18 19.68
N THR A 299 2.04 -16.87 19.80
CA THR A 299 1.63 -17.89 18.81
C THR A 299 1.32 -17.26 17.46
N LYS A 300 0.68 -16.09 17.41
CA LYS A 300 0.42 -15.33 16.18
C LYS A 300 1.72 -14.83 15.57
N TYR A 301 2.64 -14.30 16.38
CA TYR A 301 3.98 -13.89 15.96
C TYR A 301 4.75 -15.07 15.41
N ILE A 302 4.80 -16.18 16.12
CA ILE A 302 5.39 -17.45 15.69
C ILE A 302 4.72 -17.88 14.39
N THR A 303 3.40 -17.90 14.26
CA THR A 303 2.73 -18.33 13.01
C THR A 303 3.04 -17.40 11.83
N LEU A 304 3.10 -16.09 12.06
CA LEU A 304 3.46 -15.07 11.07
C LEU A 304 4.95 -15.11 10.72
N SER A 305 5.82 -15.30 11.70
CA SER A 305 7.27 -15.51 11.58
C SER A 305 7.63 -16.95 11.26
N TRP A 306 6.69 -17.89 11.16
CA TRP A 306 6.93 -19.20 10.53
C TRP A 306 6.87 -19.07 9.00
N ASN A 307 6.57 -17.85 8.52
CA ASN A 307 7.02 -17.38 7.22
C ASN A 307 8.49 -16.86 7.24
N GLU A 308 9.21 -16.75 8.36
CA GLU A 308 10.61 -16.31 8.46
C GLU A 308 11.39 -16.95 9.64
N GLU A 309 12.21 -17.96 9.35
CA GLU A 309 13.16 -18.67 10.25
C GLU A 309 13.34 -18.15 11.71
N ALA A 310 12.92 -18.93 12.72
CA ALA A 310 13.29 -18.73 14.14
C ALA A 310 14.17 -19.90 14.68
N PRO A 311 15.09 -19.67 15.65
CA PRO A 311 16.26 -20.53 15.90
C PRO A 311 16.04 -21.75 16.81
N PHE A 312 14.84 -22.01 17.34
CA PHE A 312 14.64 -23.03 18.38
C PHE A 312 13.78 -24.19 17.92
N ARG A 313 14.38 -25.09 17.13
CA ARG A 313 13.74 -26.31 16.62
C ARG A 313 13.76 -27.49 17.61
N ASP A 314 14.67 -27.47 18.59
CA ASP A 314 15.04 -28.71 19.31
C ASP A 314 14.41 -28.90 20.70
N HIS A 315 13.63 -27.96 21.23
CA HIS A 315 13.11 -28.03 22.61
C HIS A 315 11.57 -28.10 22.74
N ILE A 316 10.84 -28.37 21.65
CA ILE A 316 9.37 -28.42 21.65
C ILE A 316 8.86 -29.88 21.66
N PRO A 317 7.88 -30.25 22.53
CA PRO A 317 7.31 -31.59 22.63
C PRO A 317 6.73 -32.14 21.32
N HIS A 318 6.88 -33.44 21.10
CA HIS A 318 6.51 -34.15 19.88
C HIS A 318 5.05 -33.92 19.44
N CYS A 319 4.12 -33.69 20.38
CA CYS A 319 2.71 -33.45 20.09
C CYS A 319 2.44 -32.10 19.36
N MET A 320 3.28 -31.07 19.56
CA MET A 320 3.16 -29.80 18.84
C MET A 320 3.89 -29.79 17.48
N ARG A 321 4.77 -30.77 17.23
CA ARG A 321 5.44 -30.92 15.93
C ARG A 321 4.50 -31.42 14.83
N GLN A 322 3.31 -31.95 15.16
CA GLN A 322 2.45 -32.57 14.15
C GLN A 322 1.39 -31.61 13.56
N VAL A 323 1.22 -30.39 14.10
CA VAL A 323 0.03 -29.61 13.74
C VAL A 323 0.18 -28.72 12.50
N HIS A 324 1.34 -28.22 12.07
CA HIS A 324 1.45 -27.45 10.81
C HIS A 324 2.87 -27.54 10.20
N PHE A 325 3.17 -28.63 9.49
CA PHE A 325 4.41 -28.77 8.68
C PHE A 325 4.18 -28.58 7.18
N PHE A 326 2.99 -28.16 6.77
CA PHE A 326 2.60 -28.05 5.37
C PHE A 326 2.13 -26.62 5.09
N VAL A 327 2.93 -25.85 4.34
CA VAL A 327 2.49 -24.56 3.80
C VAL A 327 2.10 -24.78 2.34
N THR A 328 0.93 -25.38 2.13
CA THR A 328 0.17 -25.10 0.91
C THR A 328 -0.58 -23.81 1.18
N GLN A 329 -0.13 -22.69 0.59
CA GLN A 329 -0.97 -21.49 0.59
C GLN A 329 -2.27 -21.84 -0.15
N PRO A 330 -3.44 -21.40 0.33
CA PRO A 330 -4.68 -21.59 -0.39
C PRO A 330 -4.53 -20.99 -1.81
N PRO A 331 -5.11 -21.65 -2.83
CA PRO A 331 -4.90 -21.23 -4.21
C PRO A 331 -5.40 -19.80 -4.44
N PHE A 332 -4.53 -18.95 -4.96
CA PHE A 332 -4.91 -17.62 -5.43
C PHE A 332 -5.61 -17.72 -6.78
N GLN A 333 -6.75 -17.05 -6.90
CA GLN A 333 -7.52 -17.01 -8.15
C GLN A 333 -7.20 -15.73 -8.92
N GLY A 334 -6.91 -15.89 -10.21
CA GLY A 334 -6.63 -14.80 -11.14
C GLY A 334 -7.58 -14.81 -12.33
N ASN A 335 -7.46 -13.79 -13.19
CA ASN A 335 -8.32 -13.61 -14.36
C ASN A 335 -7.81 -14.35 -15.60
N GLY A 336 -6.70 -15.07 -15.47
CA GLY A 336 -6.08 -15.80 -16.56
C GLY A 336 -6.63 -17.21 -16.76
N THR A 337 -5.87 -18.02 -17.50
CA THR A 337 -6.30 -19.38 -17.91
C THR A 337 -5.41 -20.48 -17.37
N LYS A 338 -4.20 -20.15 -16.87
CA LYS A 338 -3.19 -21.14 -16.52
C LYS A 338 -3.29 -21.57 -15.06
N ASN A 339 -3.17 -22.86 -14.79
CA ASN A 339 -2.92 -23.37 -13.45
C ASN A 339 -1.41 -23.46 -13.23
N ILE A 340 -0.91 -22.66 -12.30
CA ILE A 340 0.52 -22.54 -12.00
C ILE A 340 0.78 -23.11 -10.62
N LEU A 341 1.75 -24.02 -10.55
CA LEU A 341 2.25 -24.58 -9.30
C LEU A 341 3.72 -24.21 -9.14
N ILE A 342 4.09 -23.65 -7.99
CA ILE A 342 5.48 -23.35 -7.63
C ILE A 342 5.91 -24.35 -6.56
N ILE A 343 7.05 -25.00 -6.76
CA ILE A 343 7.64 -25.93 -5.80
C ILE A 343 9.11 -25.63 -5.48
N GLY A 344 9.50 -25.92 -4.25
CA GLY A 344 10.91 -25.84 -3.86
C GLY A 344 11.14 -25.61 -2.37
N ASN A 345 12.08 -24.74 -2.02
CA ASN A 345 12.29 -24.28 -0.65
C ASN A 345 11.76 -22.85 -0.43
N SER A 346 12.11 -22.23 0.70
CA SER A 346 11.53 -20.96 1.15
C SER A 346 11.57 -19.83 0.11
N ILE A 347 12.57 -19.79 -0.78
CA ILE A 347 12.67 -18.77 -1.84
C ILE A 347 11.69 -19.01 -3.02
N SER A 348 11.02 -20.16 -3.09
CA SER A 348 9.87 -20.34 -3.98
C SER A 348 8.74 -19.37 -3.65
N ARG A 349 8.66 -18.93 -2.40
CA ARG A 349 7.67 -17.94 -1.98
C ARG A 349 7.92 -16.57 -2.59
N ASP A 350 9.17 -16.18 -2.80
CA ASP A 350 9.51 -14.88 -3.39
C ASP A 350 8.98 -14.78 -4.83
N VAL A 351 9.09 -15.88 -5.57
CA VAL A 351 8.47 -16.01 -6.91
C VAL A 351 6.94 -16.00 -6.80
N PHE A 352 6.36 -16.67 -5.82
CA PHE A 352 4.90 -16.67 -5.61
C PHE A 352 4.38 -15.25 -5.41
N TYR A 353 4.96 -14.46 -4.50
CA TYR A 353 4.52 -13.09 -4.25
C TYR A 353 4.73 -12.18 -5.46
N GLY A 354 5.84 -12.34 -6.19
CA GLY A 354 6.05 -11.63 -7.45
C GLY A 354 4.99 -11.93 -8.50
N MET A 355 4.55 -13.18 -8.57
CA MET A 355 3.55 -13.62 -9.54
C MET A 355 2.12 -13.25 -9.16
N VAL A 356 1.78 -13.13 -7.88
CA VAL A 356 0.41 -12.77 -7.45
C VAL A 356 -0.06 -11.52 -8.19
N ASP A 357 0.81 -10.51 -8.28
CA ASP A 357 0.49 -9.21 -8.90
C ASP A 357 0.87 -9.19 -10.39
N GLU A 358 2.11 -9.53 -10.74
CA GLU A 358 2.62 -9.37 -12.11
C GLU A 358 2.02 -10.39 -13.10
N TRP A 359 1.36 -11.45 -12.64
CA TRP A 359 0.83 -12.53 -13.49
C TRP A 359 -0.68 -12.75 -13.36
N ARG A 360 -1.41 -11.82 -12.75
CA ARG A 360 -2.85 -12.00 -12.45
C ARG A 360 -3.73 -12.26 -13.67
N ASP A 361 -3.32 -11.76 -14.83
CA ASP A 361 -3.97 -11.99 -16.14
C ASP A 361 -3.54 -13.32 -16.81
N VAL A 362 -2.53 -14.00 -16.28
CA VAL A 362 -1.97 -15.24 -16.84
C VAL A 362 -2.55 -16.46 -16.14
N TYR A 363 -2.61 -16.46 -14.80
CA TYR A 363 -3.08 -17.61 -14.04
C TYR A 363 -4.59 -17.56 -13.75
N LYS A 364 -5.24 -18.71 -13.86
CA LYS A 364 -6.54 -18.98 -13.24
C LYS A 364 -6.35 -19.36 -11.78
N ARG A 365 -5.34 -20.19 -11.51
CA ARG A 365 -4.99 -20.68 -10.18
C ARG A 365 -3.49 -20.63 -9.99
N LEU A 366 -3.04 -19.96 -8.93
CA LEU A 366 -1.65 -19.94 -8.49
C LEU A 366 -1.54 -20.66 -7.15
N THR A 367 -0.68 -21.67 -7.06
CA THR A 367 -0.45 -22.45 -5.85
C THR A 367 1.05 -22.56 -5.61
N THR A 368 1.47 -22.51 -4.34
CA THR A 368 2.86 -22.75 -3.95
C THR A 368 2.93 -23.87 -2.92
N TYR A 369 3.93 -24.73 -3.05
CA TYR A 369 4.26 -25.79 -2.11
C TYR A 369 5.76 -25.84 -1.92
N TYR A 370 6.23 -25.45 -0.73
CA TYR A 370 7.66 -25.44 -0.45
C TYR A 370 7.98 -26.02 0.91
N VAL A 371 9.21 -26.51 1.02
CA VAL A 371 9.77 -27.05 2.26
C VAL A 371 11.08 -26.33 2.58
N ASN A 372 11.13 -25.67 3.73
CA ASN A 372 12.30 -24.88 4.14
C ASN A 372 13.57 -25.74 4.12
N ARG A 373 14.64 -25.20 3.51
CA ARG A 373 15.98 -25.80 3.42
C ARG A 373 16.07 -27.14 2.66
N VAL A 374 15.01 -27.58 1.98
CA VAL A 374 15.01 -28.83 1.20
C VAL A 374 15.07 -28.54 -0.30
N VAL A 375 16.03 -29.16 -0.98
CA VAL A 375 16.12 -29.09 -2.44
C VAL A 375 15.37 -30.32 -3.03
N PRO A 376 14.39 -30.15 -3.93
CA PRO A 376 13.45 -31.20 -4.37
C PRO A 376 14.06 -32.50 -4.90
N PHE A 377 15.29 -32.44 -5.40
CA PHE A 377 15.98 -33.59 -5.97
C PHE A 377 17.02 -34.21 -5.03
N GLN A 378 17.39 -33.54 -3.93
CA GLN A 378 18.47 -33.97 -3.05
C GLN A 378 17.96 -34.87 -1.93
N ASN A 379 18.57 -36.05 -1.75
CA ASN A 379 18.45 -36.86 -0.54
C ASN A 379 19.64 -36.56 0.39
N VAL A 380 19.47 -35.71 1.40
CA VAL A 380 20.61 -35.25 2.23
C VAL A 380 21.14 -36.36 3.15
N PRO A 381 22.40 -36.82 3.01
CA PRO A 381 23.05 -37.67 4.00
C PRO A 381 23.68 -36.79 5.10
N GLY A 382 23.29 -37.00 6.36
CA GLY A 382 23.94 -36.35 7.52
C GLY A 382 23.38 -34.99 7.96
N THR A 383 22.12 -34.66 7.61
CA THR A 383 21.37 -33.55 8.24
C THR A 383 20.03 -34.05 8.77
N ASP A 384 19.52 -33.43 9.85
CA ASP A 384 18.19 -33.70 10.43
C ASP A 384 17.03 -33.14 9.56
N ALA A 385 17.26 -32.92 8.25
CA ALA A 385 16.24 -32.47 7.34
C ALA A 385 15.31 -33.64 6.95
N PRO A 386 13.98 -33.54 7.14
CA PRO A 386 13.06 -34.61 6.79
C PRO A 386 13.13 -34.93 5.29
N LYS A 387 13.17 -36.23 4.95
CA LYS A 387 13.01 -36.71 3.56
C LYS A 387 11.64 -36.28 3.05
N HIS A 388 11.60 -35.49 1.99
CA HIS A 388 10.34 -35.06 1.37
C HIS A 388 10.28 -35.49 -0.10
N ASP A 389 9.21 -36.20 -0.43
CA ASP A 389 8.95 -36.71 -1.77
C ASP A 389 8.10 -35.71 -2.57
N PHE A 390 8.77 -34.78 -3.25
CA PHE A 390 8.10 -33.83 -4.15
C PHE A 390 7.42 -34.52 -5.34
N LEU A 391 7.93 -35.68 -5.79
CA LEU A 391 7.32 -36.42 -6.89
C LEU A 391 6.04 -37.11 -6.44
N GLY A 392 6.03 -37.68 -5.22
CA GLY A 392 4.83 -38.20 -4.58
C GLY A 392 3.76 -37.13 -4.35
N PHE A 393 4.16 -35.93 -3.93
CA PHE A 393 3.24 -34.78 -3.85
C PHE A 393 2.62 -34.45 -5.21
N LEU A 394 3.43 -34.36 -6.27
CA LEU A 394 2.93 -34.09 -7.63
C LEU A 394 2.00 -35.19 -8.15
N GLU A 395 2.19 -36.44 -7.72
CA GLU A 395 1.32 -37.57 -8.06
C GLU A 395 -0.04 -37.52 -7.37
N GLN A 396 -0.10 -36.96 -6.16
CA GLN A 396 -1.33 -36.77 -5.40
C GLN A 396 -2.01 -35.42 -5.69
N PHE A 397 -1.41 -34.56 -6.50
CA PHE A 397 -1.94 -33.23 -6.79
C PHE A 397 -3.13 -33.32 -7.76
N GLU A 398 -4.35 -33.12 -7.25
CA GLU A 398 -5.61 -33.37 -7.97
C GLU A 398 -5.89 -32.42 -9.15
N HIS A 399 -5.16 -31.30 -9.27
CA HIS A 399 -5.44 -30.28 -10.28
C HIS A 399 -4.44 -30.29 -11.43
N PRO A 400 -4.88 -30.06 -12.69
CA PRO A 400 -3.98 -30.05 -13.83
C PRO A 400 -3.01 -28.86 -13.75
N ILE A 401 -1.71 -29.11 -13.97
CA ILE A 401 -0.65 -28.09 -13.91
C ILE A 401 -0.26 -27.68 -15.34
N ASP A 402 -0.51 -26.42 -15.70
CA ASP A 402 -0.05 -25.87 -16.98
C ASP A 402 1.42 -25.44 -16.92
N ILE A 403 1.81 -24.78 -15.82
CA ILE A 403 3.18 -24.30 -15.59
C ILE A 403 3.64 -24.75 -14.21
N LEU A 404 4.70 -25.55 -14.15
CA LEU A 404 5.37 -25.94 -12.91
C LEU A 404 6.68 -25.18 -12.76
N ILE A 405 6.80 -24.35 -11.73
CA ILE A 405 8.02 -23.59 -11.45
C ILE A 405 8.77 -24.28 -10.32
N VAL A 406 10.06 -24.55 -10.53
CA VAL A 406 10.93 -25.14 -9.51
C VAL A 406 11.98 -24.12 -9.08
N ARG A 407 11.84 -23.54 -7.88
CA ARG A 407 12.76 -22.51 -7.36
C ARG A 407 13.37 -22.94 -6.03
N ASN A 408 14.70 -23.04 -5.99
CA ASN A 408 15.43 -23.46 -4.80
C ASN A 408 16.69 -22.65 -4.64
N THR A 409 17.07 -22.44 -3.39
CA THR A 409 18.43 -22.02 -3.07
C THR A 409 19.37 -23.22 -2.92
N TYR A 410 20.64 -23.01 -3.29
CA TYR A 410 21.69 -24.01 -3.35
C TYR A 410 22.84 -23.71 -2.37
N TYR A 411 22.74 -22.65 -1.54
CA TYR A 411 23.82 -22.24 -0.62
C TYR A 411 24.17 -23.29 0.43
N THR A 412 23.24 -24.21 0.73
CA THR A 412 23.44 -25.31 1.69
C THR A 412 24.15 -26.52 1.08
N LEU A 413 24.38 -26.53 -0.24
CA LEU A 413 25.02 -27.66 -0.93
C LEU A 413 26.54 -27.61 -0.77
N LYS A 414 27.13 -28.75 -0.41
CA LYS A 414 28.60 -28.90 -0.33
C LYS A 414 29.20 -28.85 -1.75
N PRO A 415 30.37 -28.20 -1.96
CA PRO A 415 31.03 -28.15 -3.26
C PRO A 415 31.23 -29.53 -3.92
N ASP A 416 31.60 -30.55 -3.14
CA ASP A 416 31.81 -31.92 -3.65
C ASP A 416 30.52 -32.57 -4.18
N TYR A 417 29.37 -32.22 -3.59
CA TYR A 417 28.06 -32.68 -4.06
C TYR A 417 27.71 -32.05 -5.42
N ILE A 418 27.99 -30.74 -5.57
CA ILE A 418 27.77 -29.99 -6.81
C ILE A 418 28.63 -30.56 -7.95
N GLN A 419 29.90 -30.88 -7.68
CA GLN A 419 30.82 -31.42 -8.68
C GLN A 419 30.57 -32.90 -9.03
N GLY A 420 29.89 -33.65 -8.16
CA GLY A 420 29.67 -35.09 -8.32
C GLY A 420 28.20 -35.48 -8.52
N PRO A 421 27.50 -35.97 -7.47
CA PRO A 421 26.19 -36.63 -7.59
C PRO A 421 25.01 -35.72 -7.96
N MET A 422 25.11 -34.40 -7.76
CA MET A 422 24.01 -33.45 -7.97
C MET A 422 23.39 -33.54 -9.37
N PHE A 423 24.21 -33.60 -10.41
CA PHE A 423 23.73 -33.66 -11.79
C PHE A 423 22.80 -34.86 -12.02
N LYS A 424 23.17 -36.04 -11.51
CA LYS A 424 22.40 -37.28 -11.67
C LYS A 424 21.04 -37.20 -10.97
N GLU A 425 21.01 -36.64 -9.76
CA GLU A 425 19.78 -36.45 -8.98
C GLU A 425 18.85 -35.40 -9.61
N MET A 426 19.40 -34.26 -10.03
CA MET A 426 18.65 -33.25 -10.78
C MET A 426 18.08 -33.82 -12.09
N GLN A 427 18.90 -34.53 -12.86
CA GLN A 427 18.50 -35.11 -14.12
C GLN A 427 17.36 -36.13 -13.95
N ASN A 428 17.42 -36.95 -12.89
CA ASN A 428 16.34 -37.88 -12.55
C ASN A 428 15.04 -37.14 -12.19
N PHE A 429 15.11 -36.11 -11.34
CA PHE A 429 13.94 -35.32 -10.93
C PHE A 429 13.29 -34.58 -12.11
N TYR A 430 14.06 -33.78 -12.85
CA TYR A 430 13.54 -32.97 -13.95
C TYR A 430 13.04 -33.81 -15.13
N SER A 431 13.62 -35.00 -15.38
CA SER A 431 13.12 -35.90 -16.42
C SER A 431 11.68 -36.38 -16.18
N LYS A 432 11.26 -36.45 -14.91
CA LYS A 432 9.92 -36.92 -14.50
C LYS A 432 8.85 -35.81 -14.51
N LEU A 433 9.23 -34.54 -14.47
CA LEU A 433 8.27 -33.43 -14.39
C LEU A 433 7.33 -33.32 -15.60
N ASN A 434 7.75 -33.84 -16.75
CA ASN A 434 6.94 -33.89 -17.97
C ASN A 434 5.64 -34.71 -17.81
N LYS A 435 5.55 -35.59 -16.81
CA LYS A 435 4.35 -36.37 -16.46
C LYS A 435 3.29 -35.48 -15.77
N TYR A 436 3.71 -34.47 -15.02
CA TYR A 436 2.84 -33.73 -14.10
C TYR A 436 2.44 -32.35 -14.63
N ALA A 437 3.26 -31.73 -15.48
CA ALA A 437 3.00 -30.40 -16.01
C ALA A 437 3.16 -30.31 -17.53
N LYS A 438 2.38 -29.44 -18.18
CA LYS A 438 2.53 -29.16 -19.62
C LYS A 438 3.86 -28.48 -19.94
N GLN A 439 4.32 -27.63 -19.02
CA GLN A 439 5.59 -26.92 -19.12
C GLN A 439 6.19 -26.80 -17.71
N ALA A 440 7.50 -27.01 -17.59
CA ALA A 440 8.22 -26.78 -16.35
C ALA A 440 9.26 -25.67 -16.51
N VAL A 441 9.60 -24.97 -15.43
CA VAL A 441 10.58 -23.89 -15.42
C VAL A 441 11.70 -24.26 -14.45
N ILE A 442 12.92 -24.25 -14.98
CA ILE A 442 14.17 -24.44 -14.23
C ILE A 442 14.85 -23.08 -14.15
N MET A 443 15.25 -22.69 -12.96
CA MET A 443 15.90 -21.40 -12.72
C MET A 443 17.36 -21.62 -12.32
N ASP A 444 18.22 -20.70 -12.74
CA ASP A 444 19.62 -20.63 -12.31
C ASP A 444 19.76 -20.22 -10.83
N SER A 445 20.99 -20.22 -10.32
CA SER A 445 21.29 -19.74 -8.97
C SER A 445 21.36 -18.21 -8.93
N ALA A 446 20.20 -17.57 -9.02
CA ALA A 446 20.06 -16.12 -8.92
C ALA A 446 20.15 -15.56 -7.49
N GLU A 447 20.27 -16.40 -6.46
CA GLU A 447 20.46 -15.88 -5.10
C GLU A 447 21.73 -15.04 -5.00
N MET A 448 21.53 -13.76 -4.75
CA MET A 448 22.56 -12.92 -4.19
C MET A 448 22.66 -13.33 -2.73
N THR A 449 23.66 -14.14 -2.37
CA THR A 449 24.05 -14.26 -0.95
C THR A 449 24.61 -12.90 -0.56
N SER A 450 23.71 -11.95 -0.32
CA SER A 450 23.96 -10.51 -0.46
C SER A 450 24.95 -9.98 0.56
N GLN A 451 25.38 -10.82 1.51
CA GLN A 451 26.05 -10.41 2.74
C GLN A 451 25.31 -9.24 3.41
N LEU A 452 24.01 -9.05 3.10
CA LEU A 452 23.20 -7.97 3.60
C LEU A 452 23.00 -8.23 5.08
N ASP A 453 23.77 -7.50 5.86
CA ASP A 453 23.54 -7.31 7.27
C ASP A 453 22.67 -6.06 7.41
N VAL A 454 21.43 -6.24 7.83
CA VAL A 454 20.47 -5.16 8.05
C VAL A 454 21.03 -4.15 9.06
N GLU A 455 21.88 -4.58 10.01
CA GLU A 455 22.58 -3.68 10.94
C GLU A 455 23.68 -2.87 10.24
N LYS A 456 24.37 -3.44 9.25
CA LYS A 456 25.31 -2.71 8.39
C LYS A 456 24.58 -1.67 7.54
N TYR A 457 23.41 -1.96 6.99
CA TYR A 457 22.58 -0.98 6.27
C TYR A 457 22.14 0.16 7.19
N LYS A 458 21.60 -0.16 8.38
CA LYS A 458 21.21 0.87 9.37
C LYS A 458 22.40 1.75 9.77
N LYS A 459 23.59 1.17 9.91
CA LYS A 459 24.82 1.91 10.22
C LYS A 459 25.25 2.81 9.06
N ILE A 460 25.24 2.33 7.82
CA ILE A 460 25.54 3.12 6.61
C ILE A 460 24.59 4.33 6.50
N VAL A 461 23.29 4.10 6.72
CA VAL A 461 22.27 5.17 6.72
C VAL A 461 22.48 6.15 7.88
N ALA A 462 22.76 5.65 9.08
CA ALA A 462 23.04 6.50 10.26
C ALA A 462 24.31 7.34 10.07
N ASP A 463 25.33 6.78 9.44
CA ASP A 463 26.60 7.42 9.12
C ASP A 463 26.52 8.32 7.86
N LYS A 464 25.32 8.47 7.27
CA LYS A 464 25.04 9.24 6.03
C LYS A 464 25.90 8.82 4.83
N GLN A 465 26.29 7.54 4.77
CA GLN A 465 26.99 6.96 3.64
C GLN A 465 26.00 6.51 2.55
N SER A 466 26.42 6.48 1.28
CA SER A 466 25.53 6.00 0.21
C SER A 466 25.23 4.51 0.42
N PRO A 467 23.94 4.09 0.40
CA PRO A 467 23.55 2.69 0.45
C PRO A 467 24.11 1.82 -0.68
N ASP A 468 24.57 2.41 -1.78
CA ASP A 468 25.13 1.71 -2.96
C ASP A 468 26.35 0.84 -2.62
N ILE A 469 27.02 1.10 -1.49
CA ILE A 469 28.16 0.30 -0.99
C ILE A 469 27.77 -1.16 -0.73
N LEU A 470 26.48 -1.46 -0.59
CA LEU A 470 25.96 -2.81 -0.40
C LEU A 470 25.76 -3.57 -1.72
N ASN A 471 25.85 -2.90 -2.87
CA ASN A 471 25.69 -3.54 -4.18
C ASN A 471 26.93 -4.39 -4.52
N LEU A 472 26.69 -5.52 -5.19
CA LEU A 472 27.72 -6.51 -5.50
C LEU A 472 28.21 -6.37 -6.94
N SER A 473 29.44 -6.84 -7.23
CA SER A 473 29.90 -6.95 -8.61
C SER A 473 29.20 -8.12 -9.32
N TYR A 474 28.64 -7.87 -10.50
CA TYR A 474 28.04 -8.89 -11.35
C TYR A 474 29.06 -9.95 -11.79
N LYS A 475 30.26 -9.55 -12.17
CA LYS A 475 31.34 -10.48 -12.59
C LYS A 475 31.78 -11.39 -11.45
N GLU A 476 31.92 -10.85 -10.24
CA GLU A 476 32.29 -11.65 -9.07
C GLU A 476 31.19 -12.64 -8.70
N LEU A 477 29.93 -12.19 -8.66
CA LEU A 477 28.78 -13.05 -8.41
C LEU A 477 28.72 -14.18 -9.45
N ARG A 478 28.81 -13.85 -10.74
CA ARG A 478 28.78 -14.83 -11.84
C ARG A 478 29.93 -15.84 -11.75
N LYS A 479 31.13 -15.40 -11.40
CA LYS A 479 32.29 -16.28 -11.18
C LYS A 479 32.05 -17.25 -10.02
N SER A 480 31.50 -16.75 -8.91
CA SER A 480 31.21 -17.58 -7.72
C SER A 480 30.15 -18.66 -7.97
N LYS A 481 29.18 -18.39 -8.86
CA LYS A 481 28.07 -19.30 -9.20
C LYS A 481 28.29 -20.12 -10.47
N GLN A 482 29.41 -19.92 -11.17
CA GLN A 482 29.67 -20.50 -12.49
C GLN A 482 29.52 -22.03 -12.50
N MET A 483 30.15 -22.70 -11.53
CA MET A 483 30.13 -24.17 -11.43
C MET A 483 28.71 -24.71 -11.22
N LEU A 484 27.94 -24.07 -10.34
CA LEU A 484 26.57 -24.46 -10.06
C LEU A 484 25.65 -24.25 -11.27
N ASN A 485 25.74 -23.08 -11.91
CA ASN A 485 24.95 -22.77 -13.11
C ASN A 485 25.32 -23.68 -14.30
N GLN A 486 26.56 -24.15 -14.41
CA GLN A 486 26.97 -25.17 -15.39
C GLN A 486 26.26 -26.50 -15.17
N VAL A 487 26.13 -26.95 -13.91
CA VAL A 487 25.40 -28.19 -13.58
C VAL A 487 23.91 -28.04 -13.88
N ILE A 488 23.29 -26.93 -13.45
CA ILE A 488 21.87 -26.64 -13.70
C ILE A 488 21.58 -26.60 -15.21
N SER A 489 22.42 -25.89 -15.97
CA SER A 489 22.21 -25.72 -17.42
C SER A 489 22.41 -27.02 -18.21
N SER A 490 23.17 -27.98 -17.67
CA SER A 490 23.40 -29.27 -18.32
C SER A 490 22.21 -30.24 -18.24
N VAL A 491 21.21 -29.96 -17.38
CA VAL A 491 20.04 -30.83 -17.18
C VAL A 491 19.15 -30.83 -18.43
N LYS A 492 18.92 -32.01 -18.98
CA LYS A 492 18.05 -32.21 -20.15
C LYS A 492 16.61 -32.50 -19.71
N CYS A 493 15.68 -31.64 -20.12
CA CYS A 493 14.26 -31.87 -19.90
C CYS A 493 13.45 -31.33 -21.11
N PRO A 494 12.77 -32.21 -21.87
CA PRO A 494 12.10 -31.83 -23.12
C PRO A 494 11.07 -30.69 -23.02
N LYS A 495 10.31 -30.60 -21.92
CA LYS A 495 9.28 -29.55 -21.72
C LYS A 495 9.69 -28.49 -20.69
N CYS A 496 10.98 -28.42 -20.36
CA CYS A 496 11.49 -27.44 -19.42
C CYS A 496 12.05 -26.20 -20.12
N ILE A 497 11.81 -25.03 -19.53
CA ILE A 497 12.45 -23.78 -19.92
C ILE A 497 13.47 -23.40 -18.85
N GLN A 498 14.72 -23.18 -19.25
CA GLN A 498 15.74 -22.60 -18.38
C GLN A 498 15.63 -21.08 -18.39
N VAL A 499 15.56 -20.47 -17.21
CA VAL A 499 15.46 -19.02 -17.00
C VAL A 499 16.67 -18.53 -16.20
N ASP A 500 17.32 -17.47 -16.71
CA ASP A 500 18.37 -16.71 -16.02
C ASP A 500 17.69 -15.62 -15.17
N LEU A 501 17.49 -15.92 -13.88
CA LEU A 501 16.93 -14.99 -12.91
C LEU A 501 17.99 -14.05 -12.34
N THR A 502 19.29 -14.30 -12.58
CA THR A 502 20.37 -13.41 -12.08
C THR A 502 20.19 -12.00 -12.62
N ARG A 503 19.69 -11.87 -13.86
CA ARG A 503 19.39 -10.58 -14.51
C ARG A 503 18.24 -9.81 -13.86
N ALA A 504 17.39 -10.44 -13.05
CA ALA A 504 16.33 -9.75 -12.34
C ALA A 504 16.89 -8.72 -11.33
N PHE A 505 18.12 -8.95 -10.85
CA PHE A 505 18.77 -8.12 -9.84
C PHE A 505 20.11 -7.53 -10.29
N CYS A 506 20.59 -7.87 -11.49
CA CYS A 506 21.92 -7.48 -11.94
C CYS A 506 21.90 -6.83 -13.31
N ASP A 507 22.66 -5.75 -13.43
CA ASP A 507 23.03 -5.12 -14.69
C ASP A 507 24.49 -5.47 -15.04
N HIS A 508 24.64 -6.20 -16.14
CA HIS A 508 25.93 -6.66 -16.63
C HIS A 508 26.74 -5.58 -17.37
N PHE A 509 26.10 -4.50 -17.82
CA PHE A 509 26.78 -3.39 -18.48
C PHE A 509 27.52 -2.51 -17.48
N VAL A 510 26.92 -2.28 -16.31
CA VAL A 510 27.53 -1.52 -15.21
C VAL A 510 28.19 -2.41 -14.14
N ASP A 511 28.29 -3.72 -14.40
CA ASP A 511 28.91 -4.72 -13.51
C ASP A 511 28.35 -4.69 -12.07
N THR A 512 27.05 -4.43 -11.92
CA THR A 512 26.43 -4.18 -10.61
C THR A 512 25.22 -5.07 -10.42
N CYS A 513 25.15 -5.72 -9.25
CA CYS A 513 23.97 -6.40 -8.76
C CYS A 513 23.41 -5.62 -7.57
N TYR A 514 22.15 -5.23 -7.69
CA TYR A 514 21.48 -4.34 -6.76
C TYR A 514 20.94 -5.13 -5.57
N VAL A 515 21.50 -4.83 -4.40
CA VAL A 515 20.94 -5.21 -3.09
C VAL A 515 20.06 -4.07 -2.57
N VAL A 516 20.49 -2.84 -2.84
CA VAL A 516 19.75 -1.60 -2.63
C VAL A 516 19.62 -0.89 -3.97
N GLU A 517 18.42 -0.46 -4.31
CA GLU A 517 18.20 0.39 -5.47
C GLU A 517 18.84 1.78 -5.26
N PRO A 518 19.16 2.52 -6.33
CA PRO A 518 19.70 3.89 -6.23
C PRO A 518 18.86 4.87 -5.39
N ASN A 519 17.57 4.56 -5.21
CA ASN A 519 16.63 5.33 -4.37
C ASN A 519 16.68 4.96 -2.88
N GLY A 520 17.55 4.02 -2.47
CA GLY A 520 17.73 3.56 -1.09
C GLY A 520 16.82 2.40 -0.67
N LEU A 521 15.95 1.88 -1.55
CA LEU A 521 15.04 0.77 -1.25
C LEU A 521 15.76 -0.58 -1.32
N LEU A 522 15.50 -1.43 -0.32
CA LEU A 522 16.08 -2.77 -0.23
C LEU A 522 15.33 -3.75 -1.14
N LEU A 523 16.06 -4.45 -2.02
CA LEU A 523 15.52 -5.52 -2.86
C LEU A 523 15.53 -6.88 -2.12
N PHE A 524 16.28 -6.98 -1.02
CA PHE A 524 16.38 -8.17 -0.18
C PHE A 524 16.05 -7.82 1.26
N ARG A 525 15.34 -8.71 1.94
CA ARG A 525 15.05 -8.55 3.38
C ARG A 525 16.13 -9.19 4.26
N ASP A 526 16.82 -10.20 3.72
CA ASP A 526 17.88 -10.95 4.38
C ASP A 526 18.93 -11.35 3.34
N SER A 527 19.86 -12.24 3.72
CA SER A 527 20.95 -12.65 2.85
C SER A 527 20.51 -13.49 1.63
N VAL A 528 19.26 -13.94 1.53
CA VAL A 528 18.80 -14.87 0.49
C VAL A 528 17.41 -14.54 -0.06
N HIS A 529 16.48 -14.06 0.78
CA HIS A 529 15.09 -13.78 0.38
C HIS A 529 14.89 -12.35 -0.08
N ALA A 530 14.10 -12.21 -1.15
CA ALA A 530 13.71 -10.93 -1.69
C ALA A 530 12.77 -10.18 -0.72
N SER A 531 12.87 -8.85 -0.69
CA SER A 531 11.81 -8.00 -0.16
C SER A 531 10.59 -8.05 -1.09
N TYR A 532 9.45 -7.48 -0.71
CA TYR A 532 8.29 -7.45 -1.61
C TYR A 532 8.61 -6.73 -2.94
N LEU A 533 9.39 -5.65 -2.91
CA LEU A 533 9.89 -4.99 -4.12
C LEU A 533 10.77 -5.93 -4.95
N GLY A 534 11.70 -6.65 -4.32
CA GLY A 534 12.49 -7.66 -5.02
C GLY A 534 11.65 -8.81 -5.59
N CYS A 535 10.55 -9.19 -4.94
CA CYS A 535 9.59 -10.16 -5.45
C CYS A 535 8.92 -9.64 -6.73
N LEU A 536 8.52 -8.37 -6.79
CA LEU A 536 7.97 -7.76 -8.01
C LEU A 536 8.98 -7.77 -9.17
N HIS A 537 10.25 -7.46 -8.90
CA HIS A 537 11.31 -7.55 -9.91
C HIS A 537 11.46 -8.98 -10.45
N LEU A 538 11.44 -9.97 -9.55
CA LEU A 538 11.45 -11.39 -9.92
C LEU A 538 10.24 -11.78 -10.78
N GLY A 539 9.04 -11.40 -10.37
CA GLY A 539 7.79 -11.69 -11.07
C GLY A 539 7.77 -11.11 -12.48
N ARG A 540 8.18 -9.85 -12.62
CA ARG A 540 8.25 -9.13 -13.90
C ARG A 540 9.30 -9.73 -14.82
N HIS A 541 10.53 -9.92 -14.35
CA HIS A 541 11.61 -10.51 -15.16
C HIS A 541 11.26 -11.93 -15.62
N LEU A 542 10.67 -12.74 -14.73
CA LEU A 542 10.19 -14.08 -15.08
C LEU A 542 9.08 -14.03 -16.15
N ARG A 543 8.20 -13.03 -16.10
CA ARG A 543 7.16 -12.80 -17.12
C ARG A 543 7.79 -12.52 -18.47
N GLU A 544 8.75 -11.59 -18.49
CA GLU A 544 9.44 -11.18 -19.71
C GLU A 544 10.19 -12.35 -20.34
N GLU A 545 10.98 -13.11 -19.58
CA GLU A 545 11.71 -14.29 -20.07
C GLU A 545 10.78 -15.36 -20.67
N LEU A 546 9.60 -15.57 -20.08
CA LEU A 546 8.64 -16.56 -20.56
C LEU A 546 7.78 -16.04 -21.73
N GLN A 547 7.58 -14.73 -21.86
CA GLN A 547 6.88 -14.10 -22.99
C GLN A 547 7.79 -13.89 -24.22
N LEU A 548 9.02 -13.38 -24.02
CA LEU A 548 10.01 -13.15 -25.08
C LEU A 548 10.32 -14.44 -25.85
N ARG A 549 10.39 -15.59 -25.17
CA ARG A 549 10.63 -16.88 -25.84
C ARG A 549 9.47 -17.31 -26.74
N ARG A 550 8.22 -16.95 -26.43
CA ARG A 550 7.08 -17.20 -27.33
C ARG A 550 7.09 -16.28 -28.54
N ALA A 551 7.45 -15.01 -28.36
CA ALA A 551 7.59 -14.06 -29.45
C ALA A 551 8.75 -14.45 -30.39
N VAL A 552 9.90 -14.86 -29.84
CA VAL A 552 11.05 -15.33 -30.63
C VAL A 552 10.72 -16.66 -31.35
N LEU A 553 10.00 -17.60 -30.71
CA LEU A 553 9.56 -18.84 -31.37
C LEU A 553 8.55 -18.56 -32.49
N MET A 554 7.61 -17.64 -32.29
CA MET A 554 6.65 -17.20 -33.33
C MET A 554 7.36 -16.49 -34.47
N LEU A 555 8.30 -15.59 -34.20
CA LEU A 555 9.09 -14.89 -35.21
C LEU A 555 10.04 -15.85 -35.97
N THR A 556 10.62 -16.84 -35.30
CA THR A 556 11.43 -17.87 -35.97
C THR A 556 10.57 -18.85 -36.77
N LEU A 557 9.37 -19.21 -36.31
CA LEU A 557 8.41 -19.99 -37.10
C LEU A 557 7.86 -19.19 -38.28
N LEU A 558 7.61 -17.89 -38.12
CA LEU A 558 7.25 -16.98 -39.22
C LEU A 558 8.41 -16.84 -40.20
N ALA A 559 9.65 -16.71 -39.73
CA ALA A 559 10.84 -16.67 -40.58
C ALA A 559 11.10 -18.01 -41.29
N LEU A 560 10.90 -19.15 -40.63
CA LEU A 560 10.96 -20.49 -41.23
C LEU A 560 9.82 -20.71 -42.24
N TYR A 561 8.60 -20.24 -41.94
CA TYR A 561 7.48 -20.27 -42.88
C TYR A 561 7.74 -19.36 -44.09
N SER A 562 8.37 -18.21 -43.87
CA SER A 562 8.80 -17.28 -44.94
C SER A 562 9.93 -17.87 -45.77
N MET A 563 10.85 -18.61 -45.16
CA MET A 563 11.92 -19.33 -45.87
C MET A 563 11.36 -20.54 -46.62
N ILE A 564 10.45 -21.33 -46.05
CA ILE A 564 9.83 -22.49 -46.71
C ILE A 564 8.89 -22.03 -47.83
N ALA A 565 8.10 -20.97 -47.61
CA ALA A 565 7.29 -20.33 -48.66
C ALA A 565 8.19 -19.67 -49.72
N GLY A 566 9.33 -19.11 -49.32
CA GLY A 566 10.39 -18.63 -50.21
C GLY A 566 11.01 -19.76 -51.04
N PHE A 567 11.28 -20.93 -50.47
CA PHE A 567 11.76 -22.11 -51.19
C PHE A 567 10.70 -22.74 -52.09
N SER A 568 9.41 -22.63 -51.74
CA SER A 568 8.30 -23.03 -52.64
C SER A 568 8.12 -22.04 -53.80
N TYR A 569 8.34 -20.74 -53.57
CA TYR A 569 8.24 -19.67 -54.57
C TYR A 569 9.48 -19.61 -55.49
N TYR A 570 10.68 -19.83 -54.95
CA TYR A 570 11.91 -19.94 -55.72
C TYR A 570 12.09 -21.33 -56.34
N GLY A 571 11.53 -22.40 -55.76
CA GLY A 571 11.55 -23.75 -56.33
C GLY A 571 10.74 -23.85 -57.63
N SER A 572 9.63 -23.11 -57.74
CA SER A 572 8.88 -23.00 -59.00
C SER A 572 9.59 -22.14 -60.06
N GLN A 573 10.39 -21.14 -59.65
CA GLN A 573 11.21 -20.37 -60.59
C GLN A 573 12.53 -21.07 -60.99
N PHE A 574 13.06 -21.97 -60.16
CA PHE A 574 14.30 -22.70 -60.43
C PHE A 574 14.12 -23.79 -61.51
N GLN A 575 12.93 -24.37 -61.65
CA GLN A 575 12.61 -25.26 -62.77
C GLN A 575 12.48 -24.52 -64.12
N GLU A 576 12.14 -23.24 -64.10
CA GLU A 576 12.07 -22.40 -65.32
C GLU A 576 13.47 -21.89 -65.72
N TYR A 577 14.34 -21.61 -64.74
CA TYR A 577 15.70 -21.13 -64.96
C TYR A 577 16.72 -22.22 -65.37
N GLN A 578 16.47 -23.50 -65.04
CA GLN A 578 17.33 -24.62 -65.47
C GLN A 578 17.15 -25.02 -66.94
N SER A 579 16.15 -24.48 -67.65
CA SER A 579 15.94 -24.73 -69.08
C SER A 579 16.77 -23.83 -70.03
N GLN A 580 17.48 -22.83 -69.49
CA GLN A 580 18.13 -21.78 -70.31
C GLN A 580 19.66 -21.67 -70.19
N LEU A 581 20.33 -22.55 -69.44
CA LEU A 581 21.80 -22.52 -69.32
C LEU A 581 22.43 -23.89 -69.56
N HIS A 582 22.44 -24.28 -70.83
CA HIS A 582 23.43 -25.21 -71.38
C HIS A 582 24.69 -24.42 -71.73
N VAL A 583 25.79 -24.57 -70.98
CA VAL A 583 27.18 -24.58 -71.50
C VAL A 583 28.08 -25.37 -70.52
N ASP A 584 28.83 -26.30 -71.09
CA ASP A 584 29.76 -27.25 -70.46
C ASP A 584 31.06 -26.63 -69.87
N GLY A 585 31.63 -27.28 -68.84
CA GLY A 585 33.05 -27.13 -68.47
C GLY A 585 33.38 -27.34 -66.98
N PRO A 586 34.33 -28.23 -66.60
CA PRO A 586 34.62 -28.56 -65.21
C PRO A 586 35.72 -27.65 -64.63
N PHE A 587 35.62 -27.24 -63.36
CA PHE A 587 36.75 -26.65 -62.65
C PHE A 587 36.93 -27.17 -61.22
N GLN A 588 38.20 -27.51 -60.97
CA GLN A 588 38.78 -28.22 -59.83
C GLN A 588 39.00 -27.33 -58.60
N ASN A 589 39.13 -28.00 -57.46
CA ASN A 589 39.70 -27.52 -56.19
C ASN A 589 41.10 -26.91 -56.38
N ASP A 590 41.42 -25.86 -55.60
CA ASP A 590 42.75 -25.72 -55.00
C ASP A 590 42.75 -24.78 -53.78
N GLU A 591 43.39 -25.24 -52.70
CA GLU A 591 43.72 -24.52 -51.46
C GLU A 591 44.96 -23.61 -51.65
N LYS A 592 45.04 -22.50 -50.90
CA LYS A 592 46.31 -22.02 -50.30
C LYS A 592 46.14 -20.92 -49.23
N GLN A 593 46.96 -21.04 -48.19
CA GLN A 593 47.13 -20.25 -46.95
C GLN A 593 47.62 -18.79 -47.16
N VAL A 594 47.47 -17.90 -46.15
CA VAL A 594 48.55 -17.07 -45.52
C VAL A 594 48.11 -16.44 -44.15
N GLN A 595 48.97 -16.69 -43.13
CA GLN A 595 49.41 -15.97 -41.90
C GLN A 595 48.66 -14.74 -41.28
N GLY A 596 48.61 -14.68 -39.94
CA GLY A 596 48.05 -13.58 -39.11
C GLY A 596 49.05 -12.58 -38.48
N PRO A 597 48.67 -11.73 -37.49
CA PRO A 597 49.65 -11.00 -36.66
C PRO A 597 49.33 -10.74 -35.16
N LYS A 598 50.42 -10.89 -34.36
CA LYS A 598 51.06 -10.08 -33.28
C LYS A 598 50.30 -9.31 -32.16
N LYS A 599 50.89 -9.46 -30.95
CA LYS A 599 50.70 -8.78 -29.63
C LYS A 599 51.24 -7.34 -29.57
N VAL A 600 50.68 -6.50 -28.66
CA VAL A 600 51.42 -5.51 -27.81
C VAL A 600 50.71 -5.31 -26.45
N ARG A 601 51.49 -5.11 -25.37
CA ARG A 601 51.11 -4.77 -23.97
C ARG A 601 51.96 -3.54 -23.51
N PRO A 602 51.80 -2.96 -22.30
CA PRO A 602 51.47 -1.55 -22.04
C PRO A 602 52.58 -0.72 -21.36
N LEU A 603 52.36 0.59 -21.11
CA LEU A 603 53.07 1.36 -20.07
C LEU A 603 52.26 2.58 -19.54
N LEU A 604 52.64 2.98 -18.33
CA LEU A 604 51.92 3.67 -17.25
C LEU A 604 51.92 5.22 -17.29
N ASN A 605 51.01 5.75 -16.46
CA ASN A 605 51.10 6.92 -15.56
C ASN A 605 50.91 8.35 -16.10
N LEU A 606 49.93 9.05 -15.51
CA LEU A 606 50.14 10.23 -14.66
C LEU A 606 48.83 10.52 -13.87
N ARG A 607 48.92 10.60 -12.52
CA ARG A 607 47.87 11.14 -11.65
C ARG A 607 47.86 12.67 -11.71
N PRO A 608 46.75 13.32 -11.37
CA PRO A 608 46.82 14.27 -10.26
C PRO A 608 45.63 14.19 -9.29
N LYS A 609 45.92 14.40 -8.00
CA LYS A 609 44.99 14.86 -6.95
C LYS A 609 44.45 16.25 -7.33
N TYR A 610 43.30 16.72 -6.83
CA TYR A 610 43.20 18.08 -6.27
C TYR A 610 41.94 18.34 -5.44
N ASN A 611 42.17 19.24 -4.46
CA ASN A 611 41.30 19.80 -3.45
C ASN A 611 40.17 20.71 -3.98
N VAL A 612 39.17 20.85 -3.10
CA VAL A 612 38.30 22.00 -2.80
C VAL A 612 38.78 23.36 -3.37
N HIS A 613 38.01 23.93 -4.32
CA HIS A 613 37.41 25.28 -4.30
C HIS A 613 36.96 25.71 -5.71
N GLY A 614 35.75 26.27 -5.79
CA GLY A 614 35.31 27.35 -6.68
C GLY A 614 35.58 27.29 -8.19
N GLY A 615 34.51 27.23 -8.98
CA GLY A 615 34.44 27.93 -10.28
C GLY A 615 34.19 27.08 -11.53
N ARG A 616 33.14 27.50 -12.26
CA ARG A 616 32.79 27.24 -13.68
C ARG A 616 32.57 25.79 -14.14
N VAL A 617 31.29 25.53 -14.45
CA VAL A 617 30.77 24.38 -15.22
C VAL A 617 31.29 24.41 -16.67
N PRO A 618 31.90 23.32 -17.20
CA PRO A 618 32.09 23.13 -18.63
C PRO A 618 30.92 22.34 -19.25
N LYS A 619 30.45 22.82 -20.40
CA LYS A 619 29.35 22.27 -21.23
C LYS A 619 29.56 20.79 -21.62
N ALA A 620 28.55 19.96 -21.43
CA ALA A 620 28.48 18.60 -21.95
C ALA A 620 28.08 18.58 -23.44
N LYS A 621 28.76 17.73 -24.24
CA LYS A 621 28.39 17.40 -25.63
C LYS A 621 27.23 16.39 -25.65
N PRO A 622 26.31 16.44 -26.63
CA PRO A 622 25.17 15.52 -26.70
C PRO A 622 25.59 14.15 -27.28
N LEU A 623 25.09 13.07 -26.66
CA LEU A 623 25.17 11.69 -27.17
C LEU A 623 24.01 11.44 -28.14
N ALA A 624 24.30 10.67 -29.20
CA ALA A 624 23.48 10.47 -30.40
C ALA A 624 22.25 9.57 -30.16
N LYS A 625 21.22 9.80 -31.00
CA LYS A 625 19.93 9.10 -31.08
C LYS A 625 20.05 7.70 -31.69
N GLU A 626 19.40 6.70 -31.09
CA GLU A 626 18.94 5.49 -31.78
C GLU A 626 17.45 5.25 -31.43
N ASP A 627 16.59 5.41 -32.44
CA ASP A 627 15.12 5.24 -32.38
C ASP A 627 14.75 3.77 -32.65
N ALA A 628 13.87 3.16 -31.83
CA ALA A 628 13.35 1.79 -32.05
C ALA A 628 11.87 1.82 -32.48
N GLN A 629 11.59 1.46 -33.74
CA GLN A 629 10.25 1.21 -34.28
C GLN A 629 9.76 -0.20 -33.91
N ARG A 630 8.51 -0.35 -33.42
CA ARG A 630 7.83 -1.65 -33.26
C ARG A 630 6.49 -1.64 -34.00
N VAL A 631 6.23 -2.69 -34.78
CA VAL A 631 4.99 -2.91 -35.55
C VAL A 631 4.05 -3.83 -34.74
N ASP A 632 2.75 -3.51 -34.72
CA ASP A 632 1.67 -4.35 -34.16
C ASP A 632 1.02 -5.18 -35.28
N GLU A 633 1.14 -6.50 -35.20
CA GLU A 633 0.69 -7.46 -36.22
C GLU A 633 -0.83 -7.68 -36.28
N THR A 634 -1.62 -7.05 -35.40
CA THR A 634 -3.09 -7.25 -35.39
C THR A 634 -3.88 -6.20 -36.17
N THR A 635 -3.28 -5.07 -36.53
CA THR A 635 -4.00 -3.94 -37.16
C THR A 635 -3.37 -3.39 -38.43
N GLY A 636 -2.17 -3.84 -38.81
CA GLY A 636 -1.46 -3.33 -39.98
C GLY A 636 -1.06 -1.84 -39.90
N ALA A 637 -1.29 -1.19 -38.75
CA ALA A 637 -0.96 0.21 -38.54
C ALA A 637 0.48 0.34 -38.02
N VAL A 638 1.34 1.02 -38.79
CA VAL A 638 2.67 1.43 -38.35
C VAL A 638 2.51 2.52 -37.29
N ARG A 639 2.50 2.16 -35.99
CA ARG A 639 2.56 3.16 -34.92
C ARG A 639 4.00 3.65 -34.77
N ARG A 640 4.29 4.81 -35.35
CA ARG A 640 5.49 5.57 -34.98
C ARG A 640 5.27 6.16 -33.58
N HIS A 641 5.94 5.63 -32.57
CA HIS A 641 6.22 6.44 -31.39
C HIS A 641 7.14 7.58 -31.85
N LEU A 642 6.61 8.79 -31.81
CA LEU A 642 7.41 9.98 -32.00
C LEU A 642 8.24 10.18 -30.72
N PRO A 643 9.59 10.25 -30.77
CA PRO A 643 10.36 10.67 -29.62
C PRO A 643 9.84 12.00 -29.10
N TYR A 644 9.84 12.19 -27.78
CA TYR A 644 9.38 13.42 -27.13
C TYR A 644 10.05 14.66 -27.76
N GLY A 645 9.25 15.60 -28.26
CA GLY A 645 9.73 16.78 -29.03
C GLY A 645 9.89 16.57 -30.55
N SER A 646 9.64 15.37 -31.09
CA SER A 646 9.47 15.17 -32.53
C SER A 646 8.01 15.41 -32.90
N GLY A 647 7.75 16.57 -33.50
CA GLY A 647 6.40 17.10 -33.68
C GLY A 647 6.30 18.59 -33.44
N ARG A 648 7.36 19.21 -32.87
CA ARG A 648 7.43 20.66 -32.73
C ARG A 648 7.24 21.29 -34.11
N ARG A 649 6.21 22.11 -34.19
CA ARG A 649 5.84 22.85 -35.38
C ARG A 649 7.01 23.75 -35.79
N VAL A 650 7.28 23.90 -37.08
CA VAL A 650 8.25 24.91 -37.57
C VAL A 650 7.43 26.06 -38.12
N GLU A 651 7.62 27.25 -37.55
CA GLU A 651 6.95 28.49 -37.96
C GLU A 651 5.42 28.36 -38.11
N MET A 652 4.77 27.63 -37.21
CA MET A 652 3.34 27.35 -37.30
C MET A 652 2.90 26.73 -38.65
N GLY A 653 3.62 25.75 -39.21
CA GLY A 653 3.17 24.89 -40.34
C GLY A 653 2.43 23.59 -39.92
N ALA A 654 1.39 23.12 -40.60
CA ALA A 654 0.37 22.15 -40.10
C ALA A 654 0.74 21.09 -39.01
N CYS A 655 -0.18 20.87 -38.04
CA CYS A 655 -0.06 19.77 -37.07
C CYS A 655 -0.47 18.42 -37.68
N PRO A 656 0.36 17.37 -37.54
CA PRO A 656 0.08 16.05 -38.13
C PRO A 656 -1.02 15.31 -37.34
N PRO A 657 -2.08 14.79 -38.01
CA PRO A 657 -3.20 14.13 -37.34
C PRO A 657 -2.86 12.68 -36.96
N ILE A 658 -1.96 12.50 -36.00
CA ILE A 658 -1.40 11.19 -35.62
C ILE A 658 -2.41 10.35 -34.82
N TYR A 659 -3.23 11.00 -34.00
CA TYR A 659 -4.10 10.35 -33.02
C TYR A 659 -5.60 10.54 -33.33
N GLY A 660 -5.92 10.62 -34.62
CA GLY A 660 -7.30 10.82 -35.07
C GLY A 660 -7.80 12.25 -34.83
N LYS A 661 -9.11 12.38 -34.55
CA LYS A 661 -9.75 13.68 -34.34
C LYS A 661 -9.49 14.19 -32.92
N ILE A 662 -8.56 15.14 -32.81
CA ILE A 662 -8.32 15.90 -31.57
C ILE A 662 -9.25 17.13 -31.55
N SER A 663 -9.97 17.31 -30.44
CA SER A 663 -10.76 18.51 -30.18
C SER A 663 -10.26 19.27 -28.95
N VAL A 664 -10.48 20.57 -28.90
CA VAL A 664 -10.26 21.41 -27.73
C VAL A 664 -11.62 21.76 -27.13
N PHE A 665 -11.80 21.47 -25.85
CA PHE A 665 -13.02 21.77 -25.12
C PHE A 665 -12.74 22.84 -24.06
N VAL A 666 -13.48 23.94 -24.14
CA VAL A 666 -13.42 25.03 -23.17
C VAL A 666 -14.81 25.23 -22.59
N ALA A 667 -14.88 25.10 -21.28
CA ALA A 667 -16.09 25.36 -20.52
C ALA A 667 -16.03 26.76 -19.93
N TYR A 668 -17.11 27.54 -20.10
CA TYR A 668 -17.18 28.89 -19.55
C TYR A 668 -18.59 29.23 -19.06
N ARG A 669 -18.68 30.37 -18.36
CA ARG A 669 -19.92 31.02 -17.97
C ARG A 669 -20.07 32.30 -18.78
N LYS A 670 -21.22 32.48 -19.44
CA LYS A 670 -21.46 33.61 -20.36
C LYS A 670 -21.23 34.98 -19.74
N GLU A 671 -21.65 35.20 -18.50
CA GLU A 671 -21.51 36.49 -17.81
C GLU A 671 -20.04 36.90 -17.58
N GLU A 672 -19.12 35.94 -17.58
CA GLU A 672 -17.71 36.16 -17.32
C GLU A 672 -16.85 36.22 -18.59
N TYR A 673 -17.40 35.82 -19.75
CA TYR A 673 -16.61 35.66 -20.97
C TYR A 673 -15.97 36.97 -21.42
N ASP A 674 -16.79 38.00 -21.63
CA ASP A 674 -16.33 39.29 -22.14
C ASP A 674 -15.49 40.08 -21.14
N THR A 675 -15.65 39.81 -19.84
CA THR A 675 -14.97 40.55 -18.77
C THR A 675 -13.67 39.89 -18.32
N LYS A 676 -13.59 38.55 -18.34
CA LYS A 676 -12.43 37.80 -17.82
C LYS A 676 -11.68 37.04 -18.91
N TYR A 677 -12.36 36.34 -19.80
CA TYR A 677 -11.74 35.27 -20.61
C TYR A 677 -11.43 35.68 -22.06
N LYS A 678 -12.00 36.79 -22.54
CA LYS A 678 -11.92 37.22 -23.95
C LYS A 678 -10.51 37.22 -24.55
N ILE A 679 -9.51 37.75 -23.85
CA ILE A 679 -8.12 37.80 -24.35
C ILE A 679 -7.51 36.39 -24.42
N ALA A 680 -7.67 35.59 -23.36
CA ALA A 680 -7.19 34.21 -23.33
C ALA A 680 -7.80 33.39 -24.48
N GLN A 681 -9.12 33.51 -24.66
CA GLN A 681 -9.85 32.80 -25.70
C GLN A 681 -9.54 33.31 -27.11
N ALA A 682 -9.27 34.60 -27.30
CA ALA A 682 -8.78 35.13 -28.57
C ALA A 682 -7.44 34.48 -28.98
N SER A 683 -6.53 34.28 -28.03
CA SER A 683 -5.25 33.60 -28.31
C SER A 683 -5.42 32.14 -28.72
N LEU A 684 -6.33 31.42 -28.06
CA LEU A 684 -6.65 30.04 -28.40
C LEU A 684 -7.32 29.95 -29.78
N GLN A 685 -8.30 30.81 -30.07
CA GLN A 685 -8.97 30.83 -31.38
C GLN A 685 -8.00 31.19 -32.50
N CYS A 686 -7.08 32.13 -32.27
CA CYS A 686 -6.02 32.48 -33.22
C CYS A 686 -5.11 31.29 -33.50
N TYR A 687 -4.70 30.55 -32.47
CA TYR A 687 -3.93 29.32 -32.62
C TYR A 687 -4.68 28.28 -33.46
N LEU A 688 -5.97 28.07 -33.16
CA LEU A 688 -6.79 27.05 -33.80
C LEU A 688 -7.03 27.31 -35.29
N LYS A 689 -7.05 28.57 -35.75
CA LYS A 689 -7.12 28.94 -37.18
C LYS A 689 -5.98 28.34 -38.01
N SER A 690 -4.86 28.03 -37.37
CA SER A 690 -3.70 27.42 -38.01
C SER A 690 -3.68 25.89 -37.94
N THR A 691 -4.67 25.25 -37.30
CA THR A 691 -4.70 23.80 -37.01
C THR A 691 -5.97 23.14 -37.52
N ASN A 692 -6.01 21.81 -37.52
CA ASN A 692 -7.22 21.03 -37.85
C ASN A 692 -8.02 20.62 -36.60
N TYR A 693 -7.72 21.17 -35.42
CA TYR A 693 -8.47 20.82 -34.20
C TYR A 693 -9.85 21.47 -34.18
N THR A 694 -10.83 20.75 -33.66
CA THR A 694 -12.20 21.28 -33.46
C THR A 694 -12.32 21.96 -32.11
N LEU A 695 -12.86 23.17 -32.05
CA LEU A 695 -13.17 23.86 -30.79
C LEU A 695 -14.61 23.60 -30.36
N TYR A 696 -14.80 23.14 -29.13
CA TYR A 696 -16.06 23.17 -28.40
C TYR A 696 -15.98 24.23 -27.32
N LEU A 697 -16.47 25.43 -27.62
CA LEU A 697 -16.58 26.53 -26.67
C LEU A 697 -18.00 26.51 -26.09
N VAL A 698 -18.14 26.02 -24.86
CA VAL A 698 -19.44 25.61 -24.29
C VAL A 698 -19.81 26.49 -23.09
N ASP A 699 -20.96 27.17 -23.20
CA ASP A 699 -21.60 27.84 -22.07
C ASP A 699 -22.32 26.81 -21.20
N LEU A 700 -21.68 26.43 -20.09
CA LEU A 700 -22.12 25.32 -19.25
C LEU A 700 -23.55 25.46 -18.72
N TYR A 701 -24.05 26.69 -18.56
CA TYR A 701 -25.35 26.95 -17.97
C TYR A 701 -26.47 27.12 -18.98
N ASN A 702 -26.15 27.20 -20.28
CA ASN A 702 -27.15 27.36 -21.34
C ASN A 702 -27.08 26.26 -22.42
N ASP A 703 -26.03 25.46 -22.44
CA ASP A 703 -25.90 24.34 -23.36
C ASP A 703 -26.97 23.25 -23.11
N PRO A 704 -27.74 22.84 -24.14
CA PRO A 704 -28.84 21.89 -23.97
C PRO A 704 -28.37 20.47 -23.65
N GLU A 705 -27.23 20.03 -24.20
CA GLU A 705 -26.67 18.70 -23.93
C GLU A 705 -26.21 18.60 -22.48
N VAL A 706 -25.57 19.67 -21.97
CA VAL A 706 -25.14 19.77 -20.57
C VAL A 706 -26.34 19.80 -19.63
N LYS A 707 -27.37 20.62 -19.89
CA LYS A 707 -28.59 20.67 -19.06
C LYS A 707 -29.32 19.34 -18.98
N MET A 708 -29.32 18.57 -20.08
CA MET A 708 -30.02 17.29 -20.15
C MET A 708 -29.32 16.20 -19.35
N HIS A 709 -27.99 16.19 -19.30
CA HIS A 709 -27.21 15.07 -18.78
C HIS A 709 -26.43 15.36 -17.50
N CYS A 710 -26.19 16.64 -17.17
CA CYS A 710 -25.43 17.05 -16.00
C CYS A 710 -26.35 17.73 -14.97
N ARG A 711 -26.32 17.23 -13.73
CA ARG A 711 -27.08 17.77 -12.59
C ARG A 711 -26.27 18.72 -11.70
N HIS A 712 -24.99 18.85 -12.00
CA HIS A 712 -23.98 19.61 -11.25
C HIS A 712 -24.26 21.11 -11.28
N ARG A 713 -23.98 21.82 -10.18
CA ARG A 713 -24.23 23.27 -10.05
C ARG A 713 -22.93 24.06 -9.97
N GLU A 714 -21.91 23.50 -9.34
CA GLU A 714 -20.58 24.10 -9.27
C GLU A 714 -19.88 24.03 -10.63
N ILE A 715 -19.39 25.18 -11.13
CA ILE A 715 -18.80 25.30 -12.47
C ILE A 715 -17.63 24.33 -12.68
N PHE A 716 -16.79 24.13 -11.66
CA PHE A 716 -15.61 23.28 -11.72
C PHE A 716 -15.97 21.80 -11.92
N PHE A 717 -17.00 21.31 -11.21
CA PHE A 717 -17.46 19.93 -11.37
C PHE A 717 -18.33 19.75 -12.63
N LEU A 718 -19.17 20.72 -12.96
CA LEU A 718 -20.01 20.72 -14.17
C LEU A 718 -19.16 20.65 -15.45
N LYS A 719 -17.98 21.29 -15.47
CA LYS A 719 -16.98 21.16 -16.55
C LYS A 719 -16.63 19.71 -16.86
N HIS A 720 -16.35 18.88 -15.86
CA HIS A 720 -15.94 17.49 -16.08
C HIS A 720 -17.09 16.61 -16.58
N CYS A 721 -18.32 16.87 -16.11
CA CYS A 721 -19.50 16.22 -16.66
C CYS A 721 -19.73 16.60 -18.14
N ALA A 722 -19.65 17.89 -18.46
CA ALA A 722 -19.77 18.39 -19.83
C ALA A 722 -18.67 17.82 -20.74
N ALA A 723 -17.43 17.76 -20.26
CA ALA A 723 -16.33 17.11 -20.96
C ALA A 723 -16.63 15.63 -21.25
N ALA A 724 -17.20 14.87 -20.31
CA ALA A 724 -17.56 13.47 -20.55
C ALA A 724 -18.59 13.29 -21.68
N ILE A 725 -19.51 14.25 -21.85
CA ILE A 725 -20.52 14.25 -22.92
C ILE A 725 -19.86 14.56 -24.27
N TYR A 726 -19.12 15.66 -24.34
CA TYR A 726 -18.50 16.15 -25.58
C TYR A 726 -17.35 15.25 -26.05
N LEU A 727 -16.71 14.50 -25.14
CA LEU A 727 -15.66 13.54 -25.47
C LEU A 727 -16.13 12.50 -26.49
N ARG A 728 -17.43 12.16 -26.52
CA ARG A 728 -18.00 11.20 -27.49
C ARG A 728 -17.83 11.63 -28.95
N LYS A 729 -17.59 12.92 -29.21
CA LYS A 729 -17.47 13.52 -30.56
C LYS A 729 -16.01 13.63 -31.04
N SER A 730 -15.06 13.08 -30.29
CA SER A 730 -13.62 13.21 -30.51
C SER A 730 -12.93 11.87 -30.27
N ASP A 731 -11.72 11.68 -30.79
CA ASP A 731 -10.86 10.54 -30.40
C ASP A 731 -10.01 10.91 -29.18
N TRP A 732 -9.51 12.15 -29.18
CA TRP A 732 -8.85 12.79 -28.06
C TRP A 732 -9.42 14.18 -27.84
N MET A 733 -9.38 14.64 -26.59
CA MET A 733 -9.84 15.96 -26.23
C MET A 733 -8.87 16.63 -25.26
N LEU A 734 -8.47 17.85 -25.60
CA LEU A 734 -7.81 18.76 -24.70
C LEU A 734 -8.87 19.57 -23.95
N VAL A 735 -9.02 19.33 -22.67
CA VAL A 735 -9.91 20.11 -21.80
C VAL A 735 -9.12 21.26 -21.23
N LEU A 736 -9.64 22.49 -21.33
CA LEU A 736 -9.02 23.70 -20.81
C LEU A 736 -9.99 24.53 -19.97
N ASP A 737 -9.45 25.18 -18.94
CA ASP A 737 -10.14 26.29 -18.28
C ASP A 737 -10.16 27.54 -19.18
N ALA A 738 -11.22 28.34 -19.05
CA ALA A 738 -11.44 29.52 -19.90
C ALA A 738 -10.39 30.63 -19.75
N ASP A 739 -9.62 30.62 -18.67
CA ASP A 739 -8.49 31.52 -18.41
C ASP A 739 -7.13 30.93 -18.83
N THR A 740 -7.11 29.93 -19.71
CA THR A 740 -5.88 29.44 -20.33
C THR A 740 -5.64 30.08 -21.70
N ALA A 741 -4.49 30.75 -21.85
CA ALA A 741 -4.08 31.47 -23.06
C ALA A 741 -2.92 30.78 -23.78
N VAL A 742 -2.93 30.74 -25.11
CA VAL A 742 -1.79 30.24 -25.91
C VAL A 742 -0.77 31.37 -26.04
N VAL A 743 0.45 31.17 -25.54
CA VAL A 743 1.53 32.18 -25.61
C VAL A 743 2.54 31.89 -26.72
N ASN A 744 2.73 30.62 -27.03
CA ASN A 744 3.60 30.16 -28.10
C ASN A 744 2.82 29.17 -28.99
N PRO A 745 2.34 29.61 -30.16
CA PRO A 745 1.52 28.80 -31.06
C PRO A 745 2.33 27.75 -31.84
N ASN A 746 3.64 27.68 -31.66
CA ASN A 746 4.53 26.80 -32.42
C ASN A 746 4.61 25.38 -31.83
N HIS A 747 3.49 24.89 -31.30
CA HIS A 747 3.32 23.58 -30.69
C HIS A 747 2.08 22.87 -31.22
N CYS A 748 2.10 21.54 -31.21
CA CYS A 748 0.97 20.69 -31.54
C CYS A 748 0.52 19.90 -30.30
N ILE A 749 -0.78 19.69 -30.14
CA ILE A 749 -1.35 18.98 -28.99
C ILE A 749 -0.83 17.53 -28.92
N GLU A 750 -0.52 16.93 -30.06
CA GLU A 750 0.06 15.59 -30.19
C GLU A 750 1.39 15.44 -29.43
N GLU A 751 2.11 16.53 -29.16
CA GLU A 751 3.35 16.51 -28.36
C GLU A 751 3.12 15.97 -26.93
N TYR A 752 1.89 16.06 -26.41
CA TYR A 752 1.52 15.65 -25.06
C TYR A 752 0.57 14.44 -25.02
N VAL A 753 0.18 13.90 -26.17
CA VAL A 753 -0.65 12.69 -26.25
C VAL A 753 0.20 11.46 -25.97
N ASP A 754 -0.25 10.62 -25.04
CA ASP A 754 0.36 9.33 -24.72
C ASP A 754 -0.67 8.22 -24.95
N ASP A 755 -0.52 7.47 -26.04
CA ASP A 755 -1.49 6.47 -26.47
C ASP A 755 -1.51 5.20 -25.61
N ARG A 756 -0.59 5.08 -24.66
CA ARG A 756 -0.53 4.01 -23.65
C ARG A 756 -1.54 4.21 -22.51
N VAL A 757 -2.15 5.39 -22.41
CA VAL A 757 -3.10 5.75 -21.34
C VAL A 757 -4.35 6.43 -21.91
N ASP A 758 -5.36 6.55 -21.05
CA ASP A 758 -6.64 7.17 -21.42
C ASP A 758 -6.76 8.62 -20.91
N LEU A 759 -6.01 9.00 -19.88
CA LEU A 759 -5.92 10.38 -19.38
C LEU A 759 -4.46 10.81 -19.20
N VAL A 760 -4.16 12.08 -19.50
CA VAL A 760 -2.85 12.69 -19.23
C VAL A 760 -3.06 13.96 -18.41
N PHE A 761 -2.59 13.89 -17.17
CA PHE A 761 -2.51 15.00 -16.22
C PHE A 761 -1.07 15.47 -16.07
N TYR A 762 -0.87 16.57 -15.35
CA TYR A 762 0.45 17.05 -15.00
C TYR A 762 0.46 17.75 -13.64
N GLU A 763 1.63 17.83 -13.02
CA GLU A 763 1.80 18.51 -11.74
C GLU A 763 1.88 20.03 -11.91
N ARG A 764 1.29 20.77 -10.97
CA ARG A 764 1.39 22.24 -10.92
C ARG A 764 2.77 22.67 -10.47
N PHE A 765 3.16 23.88 -10.85
CA PHE A 765 4.49 24.41 -10.55
C PHE A 765 4.61 25.02 -9.15
N PHE A 766 3.56 25.69 -8.65
CA PHE A 766 3.64 26.44 -7.38
C PHE A 766 3.16 25.67 -6.15
N ASN A 767 2.48 24.54 -6.36
CA ASN A 767 2.06 23.62 -5.30
C ASN A 767 2.17 22.18 -5.78
N TRP A 768 1.95 21.22 -4.88
CA TRP A 768 2.13 19.79 -5.17
C TRP A 768 0.88 19.12 -5.74
N GLU A 769 -0.09 19.88 -6.22
CA GLU A 769 -1.31 19.33 -6.79
C GLU A 769 -1.06 18.77 -8.20
N ILE A 770 -1.81 17.74 -8.54
CA ILE A 770 -2.11 17.39 -9.93
C ILE A 770 -3.15 18.37 -10.47
N MET A 771 -2.87 19.02 -11.60
CA MET A 771 -3.72 20.06 -12.21
C MET A 771 -5.08 19.50 -12.66
N SER A 772 -6.19 20.14 -12.25
CA SER A 772 -7.53 19.84 -12.77
C SER A 772 -7.98 20.71 -13.95
N GLY A 773 -7.37 21.88 -14.10
CA GLY A 773 -7.82 22.90 -15.06
C GLY A 773 -7.64 22.45 -16.49
N ASN A 774 -6.50 21.83 -16.79
CA ASN A 774 -6.09 21.46 -18.13
C ASN A 774 -5.58 20.01 -18.17
N TYR A 775 -6.13 19.19 -19.06
CA TYR A 775 -5.73 17.78 -19.20
C TYR A 775 -6.12 17.23 -20.57
N LEU A 776 -5.46 16.14 -20.98
CA LEU A 776 -5.84 15.38 -22.17
C LEU A 776 -6.63 14.14 -21.78
N VAL A 777 -7.63 13.81 -22.57
CA VAL A 777 -8.48 12.65 -22.35
C VAL A 777 -8.83 11.97 -23.68
N LYS A 778 -8.69 10.66 -23.70
CA LYS A 778 -9.01 9.77 -24.82
C LYS A 778 -10.46 9.31 -24.72
N ASN A 779 -11.13 9.15 -25.85
CA ASN A 779 -12.54 8.75 -25.87
C ASN A 779 -12.74 7.25 -25.63
N THR A 780 -12.58 6.82 -24.38
CA THR A 780 -12.85 5.44 -23.94
C THR A 780 -14.01 5.39 -22.94
N ALA A 781 -14.56 4.19 -22.73
CA ALA A 781 -15.58 3.99 -21.69
C ALA A 781 -15.02 4.33 -20.30
N PHE A 782 -13.78 3.94 -20.02
CA PHE A 782 -13.07 4.23 -18.78
C PHE A 782 -12.91 5.73 -18.57
N ALA A 783 -12.41 6.47 -19.55
CA ALA A 783 -12.19 7.91 -19.44
C ALA A 783 -13.48 8.69 -19.19
N ARG A 784 -14.57 8.37 -19.91
CA ARG A 784 -15.87 9.02 -19.69
C ARG A 784 -16.42 8.72 -18.29
N ASP A 785 -16.29 7.49 -17.82
CA ASP A 785 -16.68 7.11 -16.46
C ASP A 785 -15.82 7.81 -15.39
N PHE A 786 -14.51 7.92 -15.62
CA PHE A 786 -13.60 8.65 -14.75
C PHE A 786 -14.03 10.12 -14.60
N LEU A 787 -14.31 10.81 -15.72
CA LEU A 787 -14.77 12.21 -15.71
C LEU A 787 -16.12 12.38 -15.01
N MET A 788 -17.07 11.47 -15.24
CA MET A 788 -18.38 11.52 -14.57
C MET A 788 -18.28 11.26 -13.07
N LYS A 789 -17.46 10.30 -12.64
CA LYS A 789 -17.19 10.03 -11.22
C LYS A 789 -16.50 11.22 -10.56
N TRP A 790 -15.55 11.83 -11.25
CA TRP A 790 -14.88 13.03 -10.77
C TRP A 790 -15.86 14.19 -10.60
N ALA A 791 -16.73 14.45 -11.58
CA ALA A 791 -17.78 15.46 -11.47
C ALA A 791 -18.70 15.20 -10.26
N ASN A 792 -19.04 13.94 -10.01
CA ASN A 792 -19.93 13.56 -8.90
C ASN A 792 -19.34 13.81 -7.50
N TYR A 793 -18.05 14.14 -7.37
CA TYR A 793 -17.49 14.56 -6.09
C TYR A 793 -18.11 15.85 -5.55
N GLU A 794 -18.78 16.66 -6.38
CA GLU A 794 -19.59 17.80 -5.89
C GLU A 794 -20.54 17.40 -4.76
N PHE A 795 -21.09 16.17 -4.82
CA PHE A 795 -22.07 15.68 -3.86
C PHE A 795 -21.47 14.94 -2.66
N THR A 796 -20.16 14.66 -2.68
CA THR A 796 -19.50 13.80 -1.68
C THR A 796 -18.21 14.38 -1.11
N GLN A 797 -17.76 15.52 -1.62
CA GLN A 797 -16.60 16.24 -1.09
C GLN A 797 -16.87 16.73 0.35
N PRO A 798 -15.83 16.85 1.20
CA PRO A 798 -16.00 17.37 2.56
C PRO A 798 -16.52 18.81 2.59
N ASP A 799 -17.33 19.15 3.60
CA ASP A 799 -17.80 20.54 3.85
C ASP A 799 -16.68 21.47 4.36
N SER A 800 -15.52 20.92 4.71
CA SER A 800 -14.32 21.63 5.19
C SER A 800 -13.46 22.12 4.01
N TRP A 801 -12.26 22.66 4.25
CA TRP A 801 -11.39 23.14 3.15
C TRP A 801 -11.01 21.97 2.24
N ASN A 802 -11.65 21.87 1.08
CA ASN A 802 -11.61 20.68 0.23
C ASN A 802 -10.81 20.88 -1.08
N GLY A 803 -10.48 22.10 -1.48
CA GLY A 803 -9.76 22.36 -2.74
C GLY A 803 -10.59 22.12 -4.01
N ALA A 804 -11.92 22.03 -3.90
CA ALA A 804 -12.87 21.82 -4.99
C ALA A 804 -12.51 20.63 -5.92
N ASP A 805 -12.55 20.83 -7.23
CA ASP A 805 -12.27 19.81 -8.24
C ASP A 805 -10.82 19.30 -8.19
N ASN A 806 -9.85 20.18 -7.93
CA ASN A 806 -8.43 19.82 -7.74
C ASN A 806 -8.24 18.89 -6.55
N GLY A 807 -8.88 19.21 -5.42
CA GLY A 807 -8.84 18.37 -4.24
C GLY A 807 -9.50 17.01 -4.47
N ALA A 808 -10.67 17.00 -5.11
CA ALA A 808 -11.34 15.75 -5.50
C ALA A 808 -10.51 14.91 -6.48
N LEU A 809 -9.78 15.53 -7.39
CA LEU A 809 -8.93 14.83 -8.36
C LEU A 809 -7.86 13.97 -7.68
N GLN A 810 -7.20 14.48 -6.63
CA GLN A 810 -6.09 13.76 -5.99
C GLN A 810 -6.58 12.40 -5.45
N ILE A 811 -7.65 12.38 -4.66
CA ILE A 811 -8.19 11.14 -4.11
C ILE A 811 -8.83 10.27 -5.18
N HIS A 812 -9.42 10.86 -6.22
CA HIS A 812 -10.04 10.10 -7.32
C HIS A 812 -8.99 9.36 -8.15
N ILE A 813 -7.86 10.00 -8.44
CA ILE A 813 -6.69 9.35 -9.04
C ILE A 813 -6.23 8.20 -8.15
N LEU A 814 -6.06 8.44 -6.84
CA LEU A 814 -5.63 7.39 -5.91
C LEU A 814 -6.62 6.21 -5.86
N ASN A 815 -7.92 6.50 -5.88
CA ASN A 815 -8.97 5.50 -5.92
C ASN A 815 -8.95 4.66 -7.20
N THR A 816 -8.52 5.27 -8.31
CA THR A 816 -8.47 4.66 -9.63
C THR A 816 -7.24 3.77 -9.81
N VAL A 817 -6.06 4.27 -9.41
CA VAL A 817 -4.78 3.61 -9.68
C VAL A 817 -4.34 2.66 -8.57
N LEU A 818 -4.84 2.83 -7.34
CA LEU A 818 -4.55 1.96 -6.19
C LEU A 818 -5.85 1.49 -5.49
N PRO A 819 -6.75 0.77 -6.17
CA PRO A 819 -8.06 0.42 -5.63
C PRO A 819 -8.01 -0.47 -4.38
N GLU A 820 -6.93 -1.24 -4.23
CA GLU A 820 -6.75 -2.25 -3.19
C GLU A 820 -6.10 -1.69 -1.90
N ALA A 821 -5.50 -0.49 -1.98
CA ALA A 821 -4.87 0.21 -0.86
C ALA A 821 -5.91 0.93 0.01
N ILE A 822 -6.89 0.19 0.54
CA ILE A 822 -8.06 0.75 1.23
C ILE A 822 -7.64 1.54 2.47
N SER A 823 -6.71 1.02 3.27
CA SER A 823 -6.25 1.64 4.51
C SER A 823 -5.53 2.97 4.25
N GLU A 824 -4.66 2.98 3.26
CA GLU A 824 -3.85 4.13 2.84
C GLU A 824 -4.73 5.23 2.25
N ARG A 825 -5.67 4.86 1.37
CA ARG A 825 -6.65 5.79 0.80
C ARG A 825 -7.53 6.40 1.88
N ASN A 826 -8.01 5.59 2.82
CA ASN A 826 -8.81 6.08 3.94
C ASN A 826 -8.01 7.01 4.86
N ALA A 827 -6.70 6.78 5.03
CA ALA A 827 -5.83 7.68 5.76
C ALA A 827 -5.75 9.05 5.07
N CYS A 828 -5.48 9.10 3.77
CA CYS A 828 -5.44 10.37 3.04
C CYS A 828 -6.82 11.06 3.00
N TYR A 829 -7.91 10.30 2.82
CA TYR A 829 -9.28 10.84 2.86
C TYR A 829 -9.62 11.43 4.24
N LYS A 830 -9.14 10.84 5.34
CA LYS A 830 -9.33 11.39 6.69
C LYS A 830 -8.59 12.71 6.89
N VAL A 831 -7.37 12.85 6.34
CA VAL A 831 -6.64 14.12 6.34
C VAL A 831 -7.41 15.17 5.53
N TRP A 832 -7.93 14.79 4.35
CA TRP A 832 -8.73 15.67 3.51
C TRP A 832 -9.99 16.16 4.22
N LYS A 833 -10.76 15.24 4.83
CA LYS A 833 -12.00 15.55 5.55
C LYS A 833 -11.79 16.51 6.72
N ASN A 834 -10.64 16.44 7.38
CA ASN A 834 -10.32 17.27 8.54
C ASN A 834 -9.55 18.56 8.19
N ALA A 835 -9.29 18.84 6.91
CA ALA A 835 -8.54 20.01 6.50
C ALA A 835 -9.36 21.30 6.72
N THR A 836 -8.82 22.23 7.52
CA THR A 836 -9.47 23.52 7.86
C THR A 836 -8.69 24.73 7.35
N SER A 837 -7.49 24.51 6.81
CA SER A 837 -6.58 25.53 6.31
C SER A 837 -5.80 25.01 5.10
N TYR A 838 -5.18 25.92 4.35
CA TYR A 838 -4.28 25.58 3.25
C TYR A 838 -3.17 24.61 3.67
N ASP A 839 -2.55 24.82 4.82
CA ASP A 839 -1.46 23.95 5.31
C ASP A 839 -1.94 22.51 5.59
N ASN A 840 -3.11 22.37 6.23
CA ASN A 840 -3.69 21.06 6.50
C ASN A 840 -4.14 20.36 5.21
N TYR A 841 -4.67 21.12 4.25
CA TYR A 841 -4.99 20.63 2.91
C TYR A 841 -3.74 20.18 2.14
N MET A 842 -2.63 20.90 2.24
CA MET A 842 -1.36 20.48 1.65
C MET A 842 -0.81 19.21 2.31
N GLY A 843 -1.11 18.96 3.59
CA GLY A 843 -0.87 17.68 4.23
C GLY A 843 -1.62 16.51 3.55
N TYR A 844 -2.85 16.74 3.11
CA TYR A 844 -3.61 15.77 2.32
C TYR A 844 -2.99 15.55 0.93
N VAL A 845 -2.65 16.61 0.20
CA VAL A 845 -2.00 16.52 -1.11
C VAL A 845 -0.69 15.73 -0.99
N THR A 846 0.10 16.01 0.05
CA THR A 846 1.34 15.29 0.36
C THR A 846 1.07 13.81 0.63
N CYS A 847 0.02 13.48 1.41
CA CYS A 847 -0.38 12.09 1.65
C CYS A 847 -0.64 11.34 0.33
N VAL A 848 -1.45 11.91 -0.57
CA VAL A 848 -1.74 11.30 -1.87
C VAL A 848 -0.47 11.10 -2.69
N LYS A 849 0.42 12.11 -2.71
CA LYS A 849 1.70 12.02 -3.45
C LYS A 849 2.62 10.94 -2.91
N LEU A 850 2.71 10.81 -1.58
CA LEU A 850 3.49 9.74 -0.95
C LEU A 850 2.94 8.36 -1.34
N MET A 851 1.61 8.21 -1.42
CA MET A 851 0.99 6.94 -1.83
C MET A 851 1.21 6.62 -3.31
N LEU A 852 1.20 7.63 -4.19
CA LEU A 852 1.53 7.45 -5.61
C LEU A 852 3.03 7.18 -5.84
N GLY A 853 3.89 7.53 -4.88
CA GLY A 853 5.33 7.31 -4.93
C GLY A 853 6.00 7.99 -6.13
N ALA A 854 6.94 7.31 -6.77
CA ALA A 854 7.59 7.76 -8.02
C ALA A 854 6.83 7.34 -9.29
N GLN A 855 5.79 6.50 -9.16
CA GLN A 855 5.06 6.00 -10.33
C GLN A 855 4.20 7.12 -10.93
N ARG A 856 4.36 7.31 -12.24
CA ARG A 856 3.69 8.38 -13.01
C ARG A 856 2.93 7.86 -14.22
N LEU A 857 3.12 6.59 -14.58
CA LEU A 857 2.46 5.92 -15.69
C LEU A 857 1.68 4.73 -15.16
N TYR A 858 0.38 4.73 -15.43
CA TYR A 858 -0.55 3.64 -15.12
C TYR A 858 -1.16 3.18 -16.45
N PRO A 859 -0.56 2.18 -17.13
CA PRO A 859 -0.97 1.77 -18.46
C PRO A 859 -2.46 1.44 -18.56
N GLY A 860 -3.11 1.92 -19.62
CA GLY A 860 -4.55 1.78 -19.83
C GLY A 860 -5.42 2.64 -18.91
N GLN A 861 -4.83 3.46 -18.02
CA GLN A 861 -5.57 4.33 -17.12
C GLN A 861 -5.14 5.79 -17.31
N LEU A 862 -4.03 6.21 -16.67
CA LEU A 862 -3.60 7.60 -16.68
C LEU A 862 -2.08 7.78 -16.58
N ARG A 863 -1.60 8.94 -17.06
CA ARG A 863 -0.24 9.43 -16.87
C ARG A 863 -0.27 10.77 -16.13
N ILE A 864 0.70 10.99 -15.24
CA ILE A 864 0.93 12.26 -14.54
C ILE A 864 2.30 12.78 -14.96
N LEU A 865 2.35 13.79 -15.81
CA LEU A 865 3.61 14.43 -16.23
C LEU A 865 4.20 15.22 -15.07
N ARG A 866 5.54 15.28 -14.99
CA ARG A 866 6.22 16.12 -14.01
C ARG A 866 5.90 17.59 -14.25
N ARG A 867 6.12 18.39 -13.21
CA ARG A 867 6.28 19.85 -13.35
C ARG A 867 7.29 20.13 -14.47
N ALA A 868 7.17 21.24 -15.20
CA ALA A 868 7.87 21.50 -16.48
C ALA A 868 7.31 20.83 -17.73
N HIS A 869 6.63 19.69 -17.62
CA HIS A 869 6.17 18.88 -18.76
C HIS A 869 4.67 19.06 -19.01
N GLY A 870 4.01 19.95 -18.28
CA GLY A 870 2.63 20.33 -18.56
C GLY A 870 2.54 21.20 -19.81
N MET A 871 1.37 21.17 -20.45
CA MET A 871 1.04 22.03 -21.60
C MET A 871 0.87 23.50 -21.20
N ALA A 872 0.51 23.75 -19.94
CA ALA A 872 0.31 25.09 -19.42
C ALA A 872 0.98 25.25 -18.05
N ARG A 873 1.46 26.47 -17.78
CA ARG A 873 1.96 26.89 -16.47
C ARG A 873 1.40 28.26 -16.10
N ASP A 874 1.41 28.59 -14.82
CA ASP A 874 1.06 29.94 -14.40
C ASP A 874 2.17 30.93 -14.80
N GLY A 875 1.82 31.97 -15.54
CA GLY A 875 2.80 32.94 -16.05
C GLY A 875 3.43 33.86 -14.97
N PHE A 876 2.77 34.09 -13.84
CA PHE A 876 3.32 34.89 -12.72
C PHE A 876 4.62 34.30 -12.14
N LEU A 877 4.88 33.00 -12.38
CA LEU A 877 6.10 32.31 -11.91
C LEU A 877 7.38 32.89 -12.49
N VAL A 878 7.29 33.59 -13.62
CA VAL A 878 8.43 34.14 -14.37
C VAL A 878 8.09 35.50 -14.97
N TYR A 879 7.33 36.32 -14.23
CA TYR A 879 7.00 37.70 -14.61
C TYR A 879 6.37 37.79 -16.02
N ASP A 880 5.45 36.86 -16.31
CA ASP A 880 4.67 36.77 -17.55
C ASP A 880 5.52 36.53 -18.80
N SER A 881 6.77 36.10 -18.61
CA SER A 881 7.71 35.83 -19.69
C SER A 881 7.63 34.37 -20.14
N PHE A 882 7.90 34.11 -21.41
CA PHE A 882 7.89 32.77 -22.00
C PHE A 882 9.08 32.57 -22.94
N CYS A 883 9.36 31.31 -23.30
CA CYS A 883 10.35 30.96 -24.32
C CYS A 883 9.83 29.88 -25.28
N GLU A 884 10.70 29.40 -26.18
CA GLU A 884 10.40 28.41 -27.22
C GLU A 884 9.91 27.03 -26.73
N ALA A 885 9.96 26.74 -25.42
CA ALA A 885 9.46 25.49 -24.85
C ALA A 885 8.13 25.64 -24.12
N ASP A 886 7.66 26.87 -23.91
CA ASP A 886 6.32 27.11 -23.34
C ASP A 886 5.26 26.93 -24.43
N PHE A 887 4.04 26.54 -24.05
CA PHE A 887 2.89 26.50 -24.95
C PHE A 887 1.78 27.44 -24.49
N MET A 888 1.23 27.22 -23.29
CA MET A 888 0.12 28.00 -22.73
C MET A 888 0.42 28.59 -21.35
N PHE A 889 -0.25 29.70 -21.03
CA PHE A 889 -0.38 30.24 -19.68
C PHE A 889 -1.74 29.95 -19.09
N HIS A 890 -1.76 29.50 -17.85
CA HIS A 890 -2.95 29.35 -17.02
C HIS A 890 -3.16 30.59 -16.13
N ALA A 891 -4.39 30.78 -15.63
CA ALA A 891 -4.82 31.90 -14.78
C ALA A 891 -4.71 33.28 -15.47
N TYR A 892 -4.87 33.33 -16.78
CA TYR A 892 -4.76 34.54 -17.58
C TYR A 892 -6.11 35.24 -17.78
N LYS A 893 -6.47 36.13 -16.86
CA LYS A 893 -7.75 36.86 -16.89
C LYS A 893 -7.54 38.32 -17.26
N GLN A 894 -8.37 38.83 -18.17
CA GLN A 894 -8.26 40.20 -18.69
C GLN A 894 -8.35 41.27 -17.60
N ASN A 895 -9.20 41.08 -16.59
CA ASN A 895 -9.36 41.99 -15.45
C ASN A 895 -8.17 41.96 -14.47
N GLU A 896 -7.16 41.13 -14.72
CA GLU A 896 -5.93 41.03 -13.95
C GLU A 896 -4.70 41.53 -14.73
N ILE A 897 -4.89 42.13 -15.92
CA ILE A 897 -3.82 42.72 -16.76
C ILE A 897 -3.70 44.23 -16.49
N GLY A 898 -2.52 44.75 -16.10
CA GLY A 898 -2.28 46.18 -15.82
C GLY A 898 -1.06 46.49 -14.93
N GLU A 899 -0.84 47.79 -14.62
CA GLU A 899 0.40 48.34 -14.02
C GLU A 899 0.79 47.81 -12.62
N GLU A 900 -0.12 47.13 -11.91
CA GLU A 900 0.17 46.50 -10.61
C GLU A 900 -0.03 44.96 -10.60
N LYS A 901 -0.29 44.34 -11.77
CA LYS A 901 -0.60 42.91 -11.91
C LYS A 901 0.10 42.30 -13.14
N TRP A 902 -0.59 41.52 -13.99
CA TRP A 902 0.01 40.87 -15.15
C TRP A 902 0.30 41.86 -16.27
N GLU A 903 1.44 41.74 -16.93
CA GLU A 903 1.70 42.41 -18.19
C GLU A 903 1.44 41.45 -19.36
N SER A 904 0.69 41.92 -20.35
CA SER A 904 0.36 41.09 -21.51
C SER A 904 1.60 40.73 -22.34
N PRO A 905 1.77 39.46 -22.75
CA PRO A 905 2.86 39.08 -23.64
C PRO A 905 2.69 39.67 -25.06
N TRP A 906 1.52 40.23 -25.38
CA TRP A 906 1.23 40.88 -26.66
C TRP A 906 1.20 42.41 -26.55
N LYS A 907 1.49 43.08 -27.66
CA LYS A 907 1.46 44.55 -27.79
C LYS A 907 0.05 45.11 -27.94
N LYS A 908 -0.83 44.35 -28.59
CA LYS A 908 -2.23 44.68 -28.86
C LYS A 908 -3.10 43.41 -28.73
N PRO A 909 -4.42 43.53 -28.50
CA PRO A 909 -5.34 42.40 -28.60
C PRO A 909 -5.21 41.70 -29.96
N MET A 910 -5.45 40.38 -29.98
CA MET A 910 -5.39 39.62 -31.23
C MET A 910 -6.59 39.92 -32.12
N ASP A 911 -6.30 40.09 -33.40
CA ASP A 911 -7.30 40.18 -34.46
C ASP A 911 -7.43 38.81 -35.13
N LEU A 912 -8.62 38.21 -35.02
CA LEU A 912 -8.88 36.86 -35.53
C LEU A 912 -8.90 36.78 -37.06
N GLU A 913 -9.05 37.90 -37.75
CA GLU A 913 -8.98 37.95 -39.22
C GLU A 913 -7.54 37.87 -39.73
N GLU A 914 -6.57 38.32 -38.94
CA GLU A 914 -5.14 38.24 -39.26
C GLU A 914 -4.52 36.86 -38.91
N CYS A 915 -5.23 36.04 -38.14
CA CYS A 915 -4.75 34.75 -37.64
C CYS A 915 -4.79 33.65 -38.72
N GLY A 916 -3.72 32.87 -38.81
CA GLY A 916 -3.61 31.76 -39.76
C GLY A 916 -2.31 31.00 -39.61
N THR A 917 -1.83 30.39 -40.69
CA THR A 917 -0.49 29.76 -40.74
C THR A 917 0.61 30.83 -40.64
N GLY A 918 1.70 30.53 -39.93
CA GLY A 918 2.73 31.52 -39.62
C GLY A 918 2.36 32.46 -38.47
N TYR A 919 3.26 33.36 -38.13
CA TYR A 919 3.13 34.23 -36.95
C TYR A 919 2.25 35.48 -37.15
N ASN A 920 1.46 35.54 -38.22
CA ASN A 920 0.51 36.64 -38.45
C ASN A 920 -0.57 36.66 -37.35
N GLY A 921 -0.91 37.86 -36.85
CA GLY A 921 -1.77 38.02 -35.68
C GLY A 921 -1.04 37.94 -34.32
N TRP A 922 0.22 37.48 -34.30
CA TRP A 922 1.00 37.29 -33.07
C TRP A 922 1.98 38.44 -32.81
N TYR A 923 1.54 39.47 -32.10
CA TYR A 923 2.31 40.68 -31.84
C TYR A 923 3.01 40.67 -30.48
N TRP A 924 4.01 39.81 -30.28
CA TRP A 924 4.70 39.71 -28.98
C TRP A 924 5.46 40.97 -28.58
N ARG A 925 5.50 41.24 -27.27
CA ARG A 925 6.45 42.16 -26.66
C ARG A 925 7.83 41.50 -26.61
N LYS A 926 8.84 42.19 -27.17
CA LYS A 926 10.22 41.67 -27.19
C LYS A 926 10.77 41.38 -25.79
N THR A 927 10.30 42.11 -24.79
CA THR A 927 10.68 41.94 -23.38
C THR A 927 10.09 40.70 -22.71
N LYS A 928 9.04 40.10 -23.28
CA LYS A 928 8.34 38.95 -22.69
C LYS A 928 8.75 37.61 -23.29
N LYS A 929 9.33 37.61 -24.50
CA LYS A 929 9.88 36.41 -25.12
C LYS A 929 11.39 36.35 -24.84
N ILE A 930 11.78 35.61 -23.81
CA ILE A 930 13.16 35.56 -23.29
C ILE A 930 13.81 34.18 -23.54
N PRO A 931 15.15 34.04 -23.42
CA PRO A 931 15.80 32.74 -23.56
C PRO A 931 15.34 31.73 -22.51
N CYS A 932 15.21 30.46 -22.91
CA CYS A 932 14.81 29.37 -22.02
C CYS A 932 15.74 29.18 -20.81
N SER A 933 17.00 29.60 -20.90
CA SER A 933 17.93 29.60 -19.76
C SER A 933 17.54 30.60 -18.66
N GLU A 934 16.92 31.72 -19.02
CA GLU A 934 16.45 32.72 -18.05
C GLU A 934 15.15 32.26 -17.39
N ILE A 935 14.21 31.70 -18.17
CA ILE A 935 13.01 31.05 -17.61
C ILE A 935 13.40 29.97 -16.60
N ARG A 936 14.37 29.12 -16.96
CA ARG A 936 14.91 28.09 -16.07
C ARG A 936 15.47 28.67 -14.77
N TYR A 937 16.21 29.78 -14.84
CA TYR A 937 16.73 30.49 -13.66
C TYR A 937 15.61 31.05 -12.77
N HIS A 938 14.61 31.69 -13.35
CA HIS A 938 13.47 32.22 -12.59
C HIS A 938 12.65 31.12 -11.92
N LEU A 939 12.40 30.01 -12.63
CA LEU A 939 11.73 28.84 -12.05
C LEU A 939 12.54 28.23 -10.90
N ALA A 940 13.87 28.11 -11.02
CA ALA A 940 14.74 27.62 -9.95
C ALA A 940 14.66 28.51 -8.70
N ASN A 941 14.67 29.83 -8.88
CA ASN A 941 14.55 30.78 -7.77
C ASN A 941 13.16 30.74 -7.12
N PHE A 942 12.10 30.66 -7.93
CA PHE A 942 10.73 30.55 -7.44
C PHE A 942 10.56 29.27 -6.61
N GLU A 943 11.07 28.14 -7.11
CA GLU A 943 11.03 26.85 -6.43
C GLU A 943 11.77 26.89 -5.09
N GLN A 944 12.99 27.46 -5.05
CA GLN A 944 13.73 27.63 -3.80
C GLN A 944 12.99 28.49 -2.77
N ASN A 945 12.25 29.51 -3.22
CA ASN A 945 11.48 30.38 -2.34
C ASN A 945 10.16 29.75 -1.88
N SER A 946 9.43 29.10 -2.78
CA SER A 946 8.18 28.39 -2.47
C SER A 946 8.44 27.13 -1.63
N ALA A 947 9.53 26.40 -1.85
CA ALA A 947 9.95 25.29 -0.99
C ALA A 947 10.04 25.70 0.49
N ARG A 948 10.38 26.98 0.77
CA ARG A 948 10.49 27.52 2.14
C ARG A 948 9.14 27.77 2.81
N THR A 949 8.02 27.75 2.09
CA THR A 949 6.68 27.95 2.68
C THR A 949 5.99 26.64 3.07
N PHE A 950 6.49 25.47 2.62
CA PHE A 950 5.93 24.17 3.00
C PHE A 950 6.36 23.71 4.42
N PRO A 951 5.59 22.90 5.16
CA PRO A 951 6.03 22.34 6.45
C PRO A 951 7.36 21.58 6.34
N LYS A 952 8.28 21.74 7.30
CA LYS A 952 9.64 21.15 7.24
C LYS A 952 9.61 19.62 7.14
N GLU A 953 8.58 19.01 7.72
CA GLU A 953 8.35 17.57 7.78
C GLU A 953 7.94 16.98 6.42
N GLY A 954 7.39 17.81 5.51
CA GLY A 954 7.06 17.41 4.14
C GLY A 954 8.24 17.53 3.16
N ARG A 955 9.32 18.25 3.54
CA ARG A 955 10.51 18.54 2.73
C ARG A 955 11.64 17.50 2.89
N VAL A 956 11.28 16.23 3.08
CA VAL A 956 12.26 15.17 3.45
C VAL A 956 12.24 14.01 2.46
N PHE A 957 11.39 14.07 1.42
CA PHE A 957 11.17 12.95 0.50
C PHE A 957 11.83 13.21 -0.87
N PRO A 958 12.86 12.42 -1.28
CA PRO A 958 13.64 12.70 -2.48
C PRO A 958 12.85 12.75 -3.79
N HIS A 959 11.78 11.97 -3.93
CA HIS A 959 10.94 11.93 -5.13
C HIS A 959 9.94 13.10 -5.24
N LEU A 960 9.82 13.91 -4.18
CA LEU A 960 9.10 15.18 -4.19
C LEU A 960 10.05 16.37 -4.47
N GLU A 961 11.36 16.14 -4.42
CA GLU A 961 12.41 17.17 -4.45
C GLU A 961 13.41 17.01 -5.61
N LEU A 962 13.37 15.92 -6.39
CA LEU A 962 14.36 15.69 -7.45
C LEU A 962 13.78 15.25 -8.81
N PRO A 963 14.32 15.79 -9.91
CA PRO A 963 15.16 17.00 -9.96
C PRO A 963 14.33 18.27 -9.64
N ASP A 964 14.97 19.28 -9.05
CA ASP A 964 14.41 20.64 -8.98
C ASP A 964 13.90 21.02 -10.36
N VAL A 965 12.65 21.50 -10.47
CA VAL A 965 12.02 21.92 -11.72
C VAL A 965 12.92 22.91 -12.45
N GLY A 966 13.46 23.91 -11.75
CA GLY A 966 14.43 24.83 -12.34
C GLY A 966 15.75 24.16 -12.73
N GLY A 967 16.12 23.06 -12.09
CA GLY A 967 17.28 22.24 -12.40
C GLY A 967 17.13 21.39 -13.67
N CYS A 968 15.91 21.10 -14.13
CA CYS A 968 15.68 20.16 -15.24
C CYS A 968 14.78 20.68 -16.36
N TRP A 969 14.11 21.83 -16.17
CA TRP A 969 13.20 22.41 -17.16
C TRP A 969 13.89 22.67 -18.51
N PRO A 970 13.25 22.37 -19.65
CA PRO A 970 11.89 21.82 -19.82
C PRO A 970 11.82 20.29 -19.89
N ASN A 971 12.91 19.56 -19.55
CA ASN A 971 13.11 18.13 -19.87
C ASN A 971 13.30 17.22 -18.63
N CYS A 972 12.78 17.61 -17.47
CA CYS A 972 12.65 16.81 -16.25
C CYS A 972 12.13 15.36 -16.40
N ASP A 973 11.38 14.98 -17.43
CA ASP A 973 11.01 13.58 -17.66
C ASP A 973 12.21 12.74 -18.15
N ASN A 974 13.29 13.37 -18.64
CA ASN A 974 14.53 12.72 -19.06
C ASN A 974 15.55 12.54 -17.92
N TYR A 975 15.23 13.02 -16.71
CA TYR A 975 16.06 12.99 -15.49
C TYR A 975 15.40 12.13 -14.43
#